data_AF-X6P6U2-F1
#
_entry.id   AF-X6P6U2-F1
#
_cell.length_a   1.000
_cell.length_b   1.000
_cell.length_c   1.000
_cell.angle_alpha   90.00
_cell.angle_beta   90.00
_cell.angle_gamma   90.00
#
_symmetry.space_group_name_H-M   'P 1'
#
loop_
_entity.id
_entity.type
_entity.pdbx_description
1 polymer ?
#
loop_
_entity_poly.entity_id
_entity_poly.type
_entity_poly.pdbx_seq_one_letter_code
_entity_poly.pdbx_strand_id
1 'polypeptide(L)'
;MQNESKTGKYEAEMKALIKLYGDVVKEDMLRTQLEQSNGNVSAVTDQITTTLLNKKITVQDSIEEKNTQQVKNIDFVFPFFFHIVINNKDELNAELEQVSDTLKKEEEKVEIGETKPGINLQGYCINIDCLASKAKLPVWVNLEFNNISFNSDKTSYCCPDCGQSTVTSISRAMLFNSEHTISSSDNTIPVKDNHYQCFYSIKSGLSYEVESKKIRQRATSLEDLITRSEDAMTSSEIINLVAELQKYLITVVKPPKVKDKYDYNGDYNQVFDVGRFTILCDNATKLQTAVAVMKKAEKFNLIVSEDKDFFERQSKTHHRFHNIKLFVPKHDVYVEMQATLKSFTTLEGYTVIENPKLKEEEDLKQASDETLTKINDIICEWIDDRGIQKLANRYKSHLDIGILKPSQLSKNELEINNNASLKMAQFVYEQLCKFTPEKMKGKAIYVILYEYYKRYIIGDKNPASCADFALLLQESRKQEMEEDITIAQALETYIPLQANNYPYEDNEKKDTFDCHQHIIEFLEGKEVSEEKKSEQQEHKRKVMIVQGKSGSGKSIFCRHLEETLWNNYKNDSKQPIPVYISFPKIYNIKNEKDIILQALQSRHISKESMNAIRERVPFVFIMDGFDEIFDKYSQSDNSDKYFYDRFHLNQWNAKVIVTCRSKVLNDEDYNNIIDVFMAIYKTTN
;
A
#
# COMPACT_ATOMS: atom_id res chain seq x y z
N MET A 1 9.92 -66.82 -7.44
CA MET A 1 8.88 -65.80 -7.68
C MET A 1 9.05 -64.74 -6.61
N GLN A 2 9.98 -63.82 -6.87
CA GLN A 2 9.72 -62.39 -7.15
C GLN A 2 9.58 -61.57 -5.86
N ASN A 3 10.71 -60.97 -5.48
CA ASN A 3 10.78 -59.79 -4.62
C ASN A 3 10.09 -58.63 -5.35
N GLU A 4 8.87 -58.29 -4.95
CA GLU A 4 8.27 -56.99 -5.29
C GLU A 4 8.94 -55.89 -4.46
N SER A 5 9.53 -54.93 -5.16
CA SER A 5 10.20 -53.76 -4.60
C SER A 5 9.19 -52.86 -3.87
N LYS A 6 9.35 -52.70 -2.55
CA LYS A 6 8.63 -51.74 -1.68
C LYS A 6 8.99 -50.26 -1.95
N THR A 7 9.10 -49.83 -3.21
CA THR A 7 9.62 -48.49 -3.56
C THR A 7 8.56 -47.39 -3.69
N GLY A 8 7.27 -47.70 -3.51
CA GLY A 8 6.17 -46.73 -3.72
C GLY A 8 5.37 -46.31 -2.48
N LYS A 9 5.76 -46.68 -1.25
CA LYS A 9 4.98 -46.32 -0.07
C LYS A 9 5.30 -44.88 0.36
N TYR A 10 4.27 -44.03 0.43
CA TYR A 10 4.30 -42.62 0.85
C TYR A 10 4.93 -41.60 -0.12
N GLU A 11 4.81 -41.82 -1.44
CA GLU A 11 5.41 -40.93 -2.45
C GLU A 11 4.81 -39.51 -2.46
N ALA A 12 3.50 -39.37 -2.18
CA ALA A 12 2.84 -38.07 -2.13
C ALA A 12 3.29 -37.24 -0.91
N GLU A 13 3.43 -37.91 0.22
CA GLU A 13 3.93 -37.39 1.49
C GLU A 13 5.41 -36.99 1.36
N MET A 14 6.22 -37.80 0.68
CA MET A 14 7.61 -37.48 0.38
C MET A 14 7.71 -36.22 -0.49
N LYS A 15 6.92 -36.10 -1.56
CA LYS A 15 6.90 -34.88 -2.39
C LYS A 15 6.47 -33.65 -1.59
N ALA A 16 5.53 -33.80 -0.67
CA ALA A 16 5.10 -32.71 0.21
C ALA A 16 6.22 -32.28 1.17
N LEU A 17 6.94 -33.23 1.80
CA LEU A 17 8.05 -32.94 2.71
C LEU A 17 9.26 -32.33 2.00
N ILE A 18 9.63 -32.82 0.81
CA ILE A 18 10.70 -32.23 -0.02
C ILE A 18 10.33 -30.80 -0.40
N LYS A 19 9.06 -30.54 -0.75
CA LYS A 19 8.59 -29.18 -1.03
C LYS A 19 8.61 -28.27 0.20
N LEU A 20 8.41 -28.82 1.40
CA LEU A 20 8.38 -28.07 2.65
C LEU A 20 9.79 -27.72 3.15
N TYR A 21 10.74 -28.66 3.06
CA TYR A 21 12.08 -28.52 3.63
C TYR A 21 13.19 -28.26 2.58
N GLY A 22 12.89 -28.38 1.28
CA GLY A 22 13.88 -28.18 0.21
C GLY A 22 15.12 -29.04 0.40
N ASP A 23 16.30 -28.47 0.15
CA ASP A 23 17.60 -29.15 0.32
C ASP A 23 18.13 -29.13 1.76
N VAL A 24 17.37 -28.56 2.71
CA VAL A 24 17.79 -28.40 4.12
C VAL A 24 17.91 -29.76 4.82
N VAL A 25 17.15 -30.76 4.35
CA VAL A 25 17.13 -32.11 4.90
C VAL A 25 17.31 -33.13 3.79
N LYS A 26 18.26 -34.06 3.94
CA LYS A 26 18.51 -35.12 2.95
C LYS A 26 17.28 -36.02 2.80
N GLU A 27 16.93 -36.34 1.55
CA GLU A 27 15.76 -37.17 1.22
C GLU A 27 15.74 -38.52 1.96
N ASP A 28 16.89 -39.19 2.09
CA ASP A 28 17.00 -40.46 2.81
C ASP A 28 16.58 -40.36 4.30
N MET A 29 16.83 -39.20 4.90
CA MET A 29 16.44 -38.92 6.29
C MET A 29 14.93 -38.71 6.41
N LEU A 30 14.32 -37.98 5.46
CA LEU A 30 12.86 -37.84 5.35
C LEU A 30 12.20 -39.20 5.17
N ARG A 31 12.77 -40.06 4.31
CA ARG A 31 12.25 -41.39 4.01
C ARG A 31 12.23 -42.27 5.25
N THR A 32 13.35 -42.29 5.98
CA THR A 32 13.49 -43.07 7.21
C THR A 32 12.48 -42.62 8.27
N GLN A 33 12.30 -41.31 8.46
CA GLN A 33 11.35 -40.80 9.45
C GLN A 33 9.89 -41.00 9.07
N LEU A 34 9.58 -40.92 7.77
CA LEU A 34 8.26 -41.19 7.23
C LEU A 34 7.86 -42.67 7.37
N GLU A 35 8.81 -43.57 7.14
CA GLU A 35 8.64 -45.01 7.40
C GLU A 35 8.45 -45.30 8.90
N GLN A 36 9.25 -44.67 9.77
CA GLN A 36 9.13 -44.80 11.23
C GLN A 36 7.82 -44.23 11.77
N SER A 37 7.30 -43.17 11.14
CA SER A 37 6.04 -42.52 11.49
C SER A 37 4.83 -43.10 10.73
N ASN A 38 5.05 -44.20 10.00
CA ASN A 38 4.03 -44.93 9.25
C ASN A 38 3.22 -44.05 8.27
N GLY A 39 3.84 -43.01 7.70
CA GLY A 39 3.23 -42.05 6.78
C GLY A 39 2.65 -40.78 7.43
N ASN A 40 2.75 -40.60 8.75
CA ASN A 40 2.25 -39.40 9.41
C ASN A 40 3.19 -38.21 9.18
N VAL A 41 2.86 -37.38 8.18
CA VAL A 41 3.62 -36.17 7.81
C VAL A 41 3.78 -35.19 8.98
N SER A 42 2.75 -35.01 9.82
CA SER A 42 2.80 -34.08 10.96
C SER A 42 3.86 -34.47 11.98
N ALA A 43 3.94 -35.77 12.31
CA ALA A 43 4.92 -36.29 13.25
C ALA A 43 6.35 -36.14 12.70
N VAL A 44 6.53 -36.32 11.39
CA VAL A 44 7.82 -36.11 10.71
C VAL A 44 8.21 -34.62 10.72
N THR A 45 7.28 -33.71 10.41
CA THR A 45 7.56 -32.27 10.49
C THR A 45 7.96 -31.83 11.90
N ASP A 46 7.31 -32.36 12.94
CA ASP A 46 7.66 -32.02 14.32
C ASP A 46 9.06 -32.55 14.69
N GLN A 47 9.37 -33.81 14.36
CA GLN A 47 10.69 -34.40 14.60
C GLN A 47 11.83 -33.65 13.88
N ILE A 48 11.62 -33.26 12.62
CA ILE A 48 12.61 -32.49 11.84
C ILE A 48 12.79 -31.12 12.46
N THR A 49 11.69 -30.45 12.81
CA THR A 49 11.73 -29.10 13.39
C THR A 49 12.47 -29.10 14.73
N THR A 50 12.21 -30.09 15.59
CA THR A 50 12.96 -30.29 16.84
C THR A 50 14.44 -30.59 16.59
N THR A 51 14.76 -31.41 15.58
CA THR A 51 16.16 -31.73 15.23
C THR A 51 16.91 -30.51 14.70
N LEU A 52 16.26 -29.67 13.88
CA LEU A 52 16.84 -28.44 13.36
C LEU A 52 17.01 -27.36 14.43
N LEU A 53 16.04 -27.24 15.34
CA LEU A 53 16.15 -26.34 16.50
C LEU A 53 17.29 -26.77 17.42
N ASN A 54 17.41 -28.06 17.72
CA ASN A 54 18.49 -28.58 18.54
C ASN A 54 19.86 -28.43 17.85
N LYS A 55 19.96 -28.64 16.53
CA LYS A 55 21.20 -28.33 15.78
C LYS A 55 21.57 -26.85 15.85
N LYS A 56 20.58 -25.95 15.82
CA LYS A 56 20.83 -24.51 15.93
C LYS A 56 21.38 -24.15 17.32
N ILE A 57 20.88 -24.81 18.37
CA ILE A 57 21.38 -24.68 19.75
C ILE A 57 22.80 -25.28 19.87
N THR A 58 23.05 -26.48 19.32
CA THR A 58 24.40 -27.10 19.38
C THR A 58 25.44 -26.36 18.54
N VAL A 59 25.05 -25.71 17.43
CA VAL A 59 25.95 -24.82 16.65
C VAL A 59 26.25 -23.54 17.43
N GLN A 60 25.31 -23.06 18.24
CA GLN A 60 25.51 -21.89 19.11
C GLN A 60 26.43 -22.23 20.29
N ASP A 61 26.27 -23.42 20.89
CA ASP A 61 27.12 -23.91 21.98
C ASP A 61 28.53 -24.35 21.51
N SER A 62 28.65 -24.89 20.29
CA SER A 62 29.95 -25.31 19.73
C SER A 62 30.79 -24.19 19.09
N ILE A 63 30.21 -23.00 18.91
CA ILE A 63 30.94 -21.76 18.58
C ILE A 63 31.59 -21.18 19.85
N GLU A 64 31.06 -21.44 21.04
CA GLU A 64 31.66 -21.01 22.31
C GLU A 64 32.82 -21.93 22.79
N GLU A 65 32.86 -23.21 22.38
CA GLU A 65 33.88 -24.17 22.87
C GLU A 65 35.08 -24.46 21.94
N LYS A 66 35.17 -23.91 20.71
CA LYS A 66 36.23 -24.28 19.74
C LYS A 66 37.24 -23.21 19.32
N ASN A 67 37.35 -22.10 20.04
CA ASN A 67 38.46 -21.16 19.86
C ASN A 67 39.69 -21.55 20.69
N THR A 68 40.27 -22.73 20.43
CA THR A 68 41.67 -23.06 20.76
C THR A 68 42.13 -24.34 20.04
N GLN A 69 42.51 -24.25 18.76
CA GLN A 69 43.71 -24.91 18.17
C GLN A 69 43.77 -24.83 16.62
N GLN A 70 44.82 -24.14 16.17
CA GLN A 70 45.57 -24.15 14.89
C GLN A 70 45.01 -24.80 13.60
N VAL A 71 44.80 -23.92 12.60
CA VAL A 71 45.31 -23.93 11.20
C VAL A 71 45.91 -25.24 10.63
N LYS A 72 45.30 -25.78 9.56
CA LYS A 72 45.91 -26.10 8.23
C LYS A 72 44.93 -26.88 7.31
N ASN A 73 44.54 -26.23 6.20
CA ASN A 73 44.49 -26.74 4.82
C ASN A 73 43.69 -28.04 4.45
N ILE A 74 42.58 -27.91 3.70
CA ILE A 74 42.46 -28.13 2.22
C ILE A 74 40.99 -28.33 1.77
N ASP A 75 40.57 -27.38 0.91
CA ASP A 75 39.76 -27.44 -0.33
C ASP A 75 38.68 -28.51 -0.60
N PHE A 76 37.51 -28.04 -1.05
CA PHE A 76 37.17 -28.04 -2.50
C PHE A 76 35.92 -27.16 -2.83
N VAL A 77 36.15 -26.10 -3.65
CA VAL A 77 35.27 -25.51 -4.71
C VAL A 77 34.08 -24.61 -4.29
N PHE A 78 33.93 -23.33 -4.66
CA PHE A 78 34.64 -22.41 -5.58
C PHE A 78 34.23 -20.94 -5.29
N PRO A 79 35.16 -19.99 -5.12
CA PRO A 79 34.95 -18.55 -5.24
C PRO A 79 35.49 -18.02 -6.57
N PHE A 80 34.72 -17.14 -7.23
CA PHE A 80 35.21 -16.24 -8.29
C PHE A 80 34.82 -14.83 -7.89
N PHE A 81 35.71 -13.86 -8.12
CA PHE A 81 35.61 -12.42 -7.76
C PHE A 81 36.14 -12.00 -6.39
N PHE A 82 37.45 -12.08 -6.18
CA PHE A 82 38.19 -11.02 -5.45
C PHE A 82 39.70 -11.05 -5.76
N HIS A 83 40.08 -10.65 -6.97
CA HIS A 83 41.45 -10.21 -7.28
C HIS A 83 41.45 -9.32 -8.53
N ILE A 84 42.33 -8.31 -8.56
CA ILE A 84 42.43 -7.14 -9.48
C ILE A 84 41.57 -5.98 -8.94
N VAL A 85 42.08 -5.01 -8.15
CA VAL A 85 43.30 -4.21 -8.30
C VAL A 85 43.79 -3.74 -6.91
N ILE A 86 44.90 -4.30 -6.41
CA ILE A 86 45.95 -3.53 -5.70
C ILE A 86 47.28 -4.21 -6.04
N ASN A 87 47.91 -3.74 -7.10
CA ASN A 87 49.36 -3.86 -7.28
C ASN A 87 49.84 -2.48 -7.73
N ASN A 88 50.50 -1.79 -6.81
CA ASN A 88 51.69 -0.96 -7.01
C ASN A 88 51.95 -0.20 -5.70
N LYS A 89 52.62 -0.88 -4.76
CA LYS A 89 53.54 -0.24 -3.83
C LYS A 89 54.91 -0.33 -4.48
N ASP A 90 55.44 0.80 -4.91
CA ASP A 90 56.81 1.26 -4.62
C ASP A 90 57.00 2.65 -5.25
N GLU A 91 57.85 3.46 -4.62
CA GLU A 91 58.22 4.87 -4.90
C GLU A 91 57.25 5.99 -4.45
N LEU A 92 57.30 6.34 -3.15
CA LEU A 92 57.98 7.57 -2.71
C LEU A 92 58.05 7.59 -1.17
N ASN A 93 59.16 7.08 -0.61
CA ASN A 93 59.60 7.45 0.72
C ASN A 93 60.58 8.62 0.55
N ALA A 94 60.16 9.83 0.89
CA ALA A 94 61.04 10.88 1.41
C ALA A 94 60.18 11.99 2.03
N GLU A 95 60.52 12.34 3.27
CA GLU A 95 60.11 13.54 4.02
C GLU A 95 58.71 13.54 4.66
N LEU A 96 58.60 12.90 5.82
CA LEU A 96 58.36 13.60 7.10
C LEU A 96 58.55 12.61 8.25
N GLU A 97 59.79 12.53 8.73
CA GLU A 97 60.11 11.98 10.05
C GLU A 97 59.53 12.86 11.16
N GLN A 98 59.25 12.21 12.29
CA GLN A 98 58.83 12.70 13.61
C GLN A 98 57.33 12.97 13.80
N VAL A 99 56.58 11.95 14.24
CA VAL A 99 56.09 11.79 15.63
C VAL A 99 55.73 10.31 15.87
N SER A 100 56.48 9.63 16.73
CA SER A 100 56.22 8.32 17.37
C SER A 100 54.92 8.37 18.21
N ASP A 101 54.09 7.35 18.43
CA ASP A 101 54.10 5.90 18.30
C ASP A 101 52.63 5.48 18.13
N THR A 102 52.30 4.49 17.30
CA THR A 102 50.96 3.86 17.41
C THR A 102 50.90 2.43 16.88
N LEU A 103 50.09 1.65 17.62
CA LEU A 103 49.30 0.49 17.19
C LEU A 103 49.93 -0.90 17.30
N LYS A 104 49.87 -1.44 18.52
CA LYS A 104 49.50 -2.85 18.71
C LYS A 104 47.97 -2.95 18.65
N LYS A 105 47.47 -3.92 17.89
CA LYS A 105 46.04 -4.29 17.82
C LYS A 105 45.63 -4.87 19.18
N GLU A 106 44.80 -4.18 19.97
CA GLU A 106 44.21 -4.75 21.20
C GLU A 106 43.19 -5.83 20.82
N GLU A 107 43.26 -7.00 21.47
CA GLU A 107 42.26 -8.08 21.36
C GLU A 107 40.92 -7.60 21.94
N GLU A 108 39.80 -7.99 21.32
CA GLU A 108 38.43 -7.71 21.80
C GLU A 108 38.26 -8.25 23.22
N LYS A 109 38.19 -7.35 24.21
CA LYS A 109 37.88 -7.70 25.61
C LYS A 109 36.36 -7.77 25.75
N VAL A 110 35.87 -8.75 26.49
CA VAL A 110 34.45 -8.84 26.89
C VAL A 110 34.14 -7.67 27.83
N GLU A 111 33.08 -6.91 27.56
CA GLU A 111 32.66 -5.73 28.33
C GLU A 111 31.19 -5.87 28.78
N ILE A 112 30.80 -5.20 29.87
CA ILE A 112 29.45 -5.25 30.45
C ILE A 112 28.79 -3.87 30.41
N GLY A 113 27.51 -3.82 30.02
CA GLY A 113 26.72 -2.59 29.96
C GLY A 113 26.55 -2.07 28.54
N GLU A 114 25.45 -1.34 28.31
CA GLU A 114 25.13 -0.75 27.01
C GLU A 114 25.55 0.71 26.95
N THR A 115 26.15 1.10 25.83
CA THR A 115 26.41 2.51 25.54
C THR A 115 25.22 3.17 24.86
N LYS A 116 24.82 4.36 25.32
CA LYS A 116 23.68 5.13 24.79
C LYS A 116 24.08 6.59 24.52
N PRO A 117 23.28 7.38 23.78
CA PRO A 117 23.57 8.79 23.54
C PRO A 117 23.82 9.57 24.84
N GLY A 118 24.76 10.52 24.81
CA GLY A 118 25.22 11.27 25.97
C GLY A 118 26.55 10.75 26.54
N ILE A 119 26.71 10.86 27.85
CA ILE A 119 27.93 10.49 28.57
C ILE A 119 27.92 8.99 28.91
N ASN A 120 28.98 8.28 28.54
CA ASN A 120 29.22 6.89 28.93
C ASN A 120 30.59 6.80 29.61
N LEU A 121 30.63 6.27 30.84
CA LEU A 121 31.87 6.10 31.59
C LEU A 121 32.20 4.61 31.70
N GLN A 122 33.47 4.25 31.49
CA GLN A 122 33.95 2.89 31.66
C GLN A 122 34.78 2.78 32.95
N GLY A 123 34.41 1.87 33.83
CA GLY A 123 35.15 1.57 35.06
C GLY A 123 35.06 0.09 35.43
N TYR A 124 35.30 -0.22 36.70
CA TYR A 124 35.26 -1.59 37.22
C TYR A 124 34.35 -1.70 38.44
N CYS A 125 33.58 -2.78 38.50
CA CYS A 125 32.73 -3.05 39.66
C CYS A 125 33.53 -3.63 40.83
N ILE A 126 33.38 -3.07 42.02
CA ILE A 126 34.03 -3.57 43.25
C ILE A 126 33.14 -4.51 44.08
N ASN A 127 31.88 -4.71 43.68
CA ASN A 127 30.96 -5.62 44.38
C ASN A 127 31.43 -7.07 44.16
N ILE A 128 31.92 -7.71 45.21
CA ILE A 128 32.48 -9.07 45.19
C ILE A 128 31.47 -10.09 44.65
N ASP A 129 30.17 -9.85 44.84
CA ASP A 129 29.12 -10.77 44.39
C ASP A 129 28.70 -10.55 42.93
N CYS A 130 29.08 -9.42 42.32
CA CYS A 130 28.79 -9.06 40.93
C CYS A 130 29.62 -9.89 39.95
N LEU A 131 29.00 -10.35 38.86
CA LEU A 131 29.67 -11.16 37.84
C LEU A 131 30.78 -10.36 37.15
N ALA A 132 30.51 -9.07 36.88
CA ALA A 132 31.48 -8.16 36.30
C ALA A 132 32.76 -8.03 37.13
N SER A 133 32.62 -8.00 38.47
CA SER A 133 33.76 -7.92 39.39
C SER A 133 34.55 -9.23 39.42
N LYS A 134 33.85 -10.37 39.54
CA LYS A 134 34.47 -11.71 39.57
C LYS A 134 35.29 -12.00 38.32
N ALA A 135 34.79 -11.58 37.16
CA ALA A 135 35.48 -11.75 35.88
C ALA A 135 36.41 -10.58 35.51
N LYS A 136 36.50 -9.53 36.36
CA LYS A 136 37.31 -8.31 36.13
C LYS A 136 37.01 -7.63 34.78
N LEU A 137 35.75 -7.63 34.37
CA LEU A 137 35.32 -7.09 33.09
C LEU A 137 35.13 -5.56 33.19
N PRO A 138 35.46 -4.80 32.13
CA PRO A 138 35.13 -3.38 32.07
C PRO A 138 33.62 -3.19 32.06
N VAL A 139 33.14 -2.17 32.78
CA VAL A 139 31.72 -1.86 32.91
C VAL A 139 31.42 -0.48 32.38
N TRP A 140 30.54 -0.38 31.39
CA TRP A 140 29.98 0.87 30.91
C TRP A 140 28.79 1.32 31.77
N VAL A 141 28.80 2.60 32.12
CA VAL A 141 27.72 3.30 32.80
C VAL A 141 27.28 4.48 31.94
N ASN A 142 26.02 4.49 31.52
CA ASN A 142 25.44 5.61 30.80
C ASN A 142 24.81 6.62 31.79
N LEU A 143 25.13 7.90 31.60
CA LEU A 143 24.63 9.02 32.40
C LEU A 143 23.80 10.02 31.58
N GLU A 144 23.40 9.61 30.37
CA GLU A 144 22.61 10.39 29.41
C GLU A 144 23.22 11.79 29.12
N PHE A 145 22.38 12.76 28.75
CA PHE A 145 22.78 14.15 28.52
C PHE A 145 22.75 14.93 29.83
N ASN A 146 23.91 15.14 30.44
CA ASN A 146 24.01 15.79 31.73
C ASN A 146 25.28 16.65 31.84
N ASN A 147 25.35 17.44 32.91
CA ASN A 147 26.60 18.04 33.38
C ASN A 147 27.02 17.33 34.67
N ILE A 148 28.18 16.68 34.63
CA ILE A 148 28.70 15.92 35.76
C ILE A 148 30.09 16.39 36.12
N SER A 149 30.41 16.29 37.41
CA SER A 149 31.79 16.32 37.89
C SER A 149 32.09 15.03 38.62
N PHE A 150 33.27 14.46 38.37
CA PHE A 150 33.67 13.21 39.02
C PHE A 150 35.18 13.14 39.26
N ASN A 151 35.57 12.40 40.29
CA ASN A 151 36.95 12.00 40.51
C ASN A 151 37.10 10.56 40.06
N SER A 152 38.12 10.29 39.24
CA SER A 152 38.29 8.99 38.58
C SER A 152 38.37 7.80 39.54
N ASP A 153 38.88 7.99 40.76
CA ASP A 153 39.02 6.90 41.74
C ASP A 153 37.95 6.94 42.85
N LYS A 154 37.47 8.13 43.22
CA LYS A 154 36.60 8.31 44.39
C LYS A 154 35.11 8.24 44.06
N THR A 155 34.72 8.58 42.84
CA THR A 155 33.31 8.58 42.45
C THR A 155 32.87 7.17 42.08
N SER A 156 31.75 6.73 42.65
CA SER A 156 31.13 5.44 42.35
C SER A 156 29.84 5.61 41.56
N TYR A 157 29.56 4.70 40.64
CA TYR A 157 28.33 4.69 39.85
C TYR A 157 27.60 3.35 39.93
N CYS A 158 26.30 3.36 39.62
CA CYS A 158 25.47 2.16 39.59
C CYS A 158 25.95 1.20 38.50
N CYS A 159 26.29 -0.02 38.91
CA CYS A 159 26.64 -1.10 38.00
C CYS A 159 25.36 -1.63 37.32
N PRO A 160 25.31 -1.75 35.99
CA PRO A 160 24.15 -2.31 35.29
C PRO A 160 23.93 -3.81 35.58
N ASP A 161 24.96 -4.54 36.02
CA ASP A 161 24.87 -5.97 36.36
C ASP A 161 24.25 -6.21 37.75
N CYS A 162 24.76 -5.54 38.79
CA CYS A 162 24.30 -5.76 40.17
C CYS A 162 23.36 -4.66 40.71
N GLY A 163 23.14 -3.57 39.97
CA GLY A 163 22.31 -2.43 40.36
C GLY A 163 22.87 -1.55 41.49
N GLN A 164 24.01 -1.91 42.08
CA GLN A 164 24.62 -1.18 43.20
C GLN A 164 25.63 -0.13 42.73
N SER A 165 25.79 0.95 43.51
CA SER A 165 26.75 2.02 43.23
C SER A 165 28.20 1.59 43.54
N THR A 166 28.74 0.71 42.70
CA THR A 166 30.00 0.02 42.93
C THR A 166 30.96 0.07 41.74
N VAL A 167 30.62 0.76 40.66
CA VAL A 167 31.57 1.00 39.56
C VAL A 167 32.48 2.15 39.93
N THR A 168 33.78 1.89 40.07
CA THR A 168 34.81 2.89 40.40
C THR A 168 35.96 2.81 39.39
N SER A 169 37.04 3.58 39.62
CA SER A 169 38.26 3.53 38.82
C SER A 169 37.97 3.77 37.33
N ILE A 170 37.31 4.90 37.05
CA ILE A 170 36.91 5.27 35.71
C ILE A 170 38.16 5.47 34.85
N SER A 171 38.30 4.66 33.81
CA SER A 171 39.47 4.65 32.93
C SER A 171 39.19 5.27 31.56
N ARG A 172 37.92 5.29 31.11
CA ARG A 172 37.53 5.89 29.83
C ARG A 172 36.21 6.63 29.96
N ALA A 173 36.08 7.71 29.19
CA ALA A 173 34.81 8.38 28.94
C ALA A 173 34.54 8.37 27.44
N MET A 174 33.34 7.98 27.05
CA MET A 174 32.85 8.02 25.68
C MET A 174 31.66 8.95 25.60
N LEU A 175 31.79 9.97 24.75
CA LEU A 175 30.75 10.94 24.47
C LEU A 175 30.15 10.55 23.12
N PHE A 176 28.85 10.29 23.12
CA PHE A 176 28.18 9.68 21.97
C PHE A 176 26.97 10.51 21.52
N ASN A 177 26.93 10.86 20.24
CA ASN A 177 25.84 11.60 19.59
C ASN A 177 25.47 12.90 20.36
N SER A 178 26.50 13.66 20.77
CA SER A 178 26.34 14.85 21.60
C SER A 178 27.32 15.96 21.21
N GLU A 179 26.92 17.20 21.46
CA GLU A 179 27.87 18.29 21.65
C GLU A 179 28.37 18.20 23.09
N HIS A 180 29.68 18.20 23.30
CA HIS A 180 30.22 18.02 24.64
C HIS A 180 31.43 18.89 24.93
N THR A 181 31.66 19.10 26.22
CA THR A 181 32.87 19.68 26.75
C THR A 181 33.43 18.79 27.85
N ILE A 182 34.74 18.60 27.87
CA ILE A 182 35.43 17.87 28.92
C ILE A 182 36.67 18.64 29.36
N SER A 183 36.81 18.86 30.66
CA SER A 183 37.99 19.45 31.28
C SER A 183 38.48 18.56 32.42
N SER A 184 39.75 18.67 32.73
CA SER A 184 40.40 17.94 33.81
C SER A 184 41.09 18.90 34.76
N SER A 185 41.28 18.50 36.02
CA SER A 185 41.94 19.36 37.01
C SER A 185 43.39 19.71 36.66
N ASP A 186 44.06 18.92 35.81
CA ASP A 186 45.41 19.19 35.30
C ASP A 186 45.41 20.09 34.05
N ASN A 187 44.30 20.21 33.33
CA ASN A 187 44.16 21.03 32.13
C ASN A 187 42.88 21.87 32.19
N THR A 188 43.05 23.16 32.50
CA THR A 188 41.95 24.12 32.65
C THR A 188 41.30 24.53 31.33
N ILE A 189 41.88 24.17 30.17
CA ILE A 189 41.28 24.44 28.86
C ILE A 189 40.32 23.28 28.52
N PRO A 190 38.99 23.50 28.55
CA PRO A 190 38.03 22.46 28.19
C PRO A 190 38.17 22.12 26.71
N VAL A 191 38.23 20.83 26.40
CA VAL A 191 38.08 20.33 25.04
C VAL A 191 36.61 20.41 24.69
N LYS A 192 36.25 21.17 23.66
CA LYS A 192 34.90 21.25 23.12
C LYS A 192 34.83 20.51 21.80
N ASP A 193 33.83 19.65 21.64
CA ASP A 193 33.73 18.79 20.47
C ASP A 193 32.27 18.37 20.18
N ASN A 194 32.02 17.88 18.97
CA ASN A 194 30.70 17.44 18.48
C ASN A 194 30.75 16.32 17.43
N HIS A 195 31.83 15.52 17.43
CA HIS A 195 31.85 14.27 16.64
C HIS A 195 30.83 13.26 17.17
N TYR A 196 30.42 12.35 16.30
CA TYR A 196 29.47 11.29 16.56
C TYR A 196 29.87 10.42 17.74
N GLN A 197 31.17 10.14 17.87
CA GLN A 197 31.72 9.34 18.95
C GLN A 197 33.13 9.82 19.28
N CYS A 198 33.34 10.27 20.53
CA CYS A 198 34.66 10.64 21.04
C CYS A 198 35.03 9.79 22.25
N PHE A 199 36.28 9.31 22.27
CA PHE A 199 36.85 8.59 23.41
C PHE A 199 37.91 9.43 24.10
N TYR A 200 37.79 9.56 25.42
CA TYR A 200 38.76 10.21 26.27
C TYR A 200 39.34 9.19 27.25
N SER A 201 40.67 9.16 27.33
CA SER A 201 41.37 8.40 28.36
C SER A 201 41.32 9.19 29.68
N ILE A 202 40.81 8.56 30.74
CA ILE A 202 40.68 9.17 32.05
C ILE A 202 41.87 8.74 32.91
N LYS A 203 42.62 9.72 33.44
CA LYS A 203 43.76 9.47 34.32
C LYS A 203 43.25 9.28 35.75
N SER A 204 43.78 8.28 36.42
CA SER A 204 43.57 8.05 37.85
C SER A 204 44.05 9.26 38.67
N GLY A 205 43.35 9.57 39.76
CA GLY A 205 43.64 10.65 40.70
C GLY A 205 43.07 12.02 40.37
N LEU A 206 42.67 12.27 39.11
CA LEU A 206 42.17 13.58 38.67
C LEU A 206 40.67 13.74 38.82
N SER A 207 40.21 14.99 38.90
CA SER A 207 38.80 15.32 38.74
C SER A 207 38.51 15.82 37.32
N TYR A 208 37.37 15.43 36.80
CA TYR A 208 36.88 15.80 35.47
C TYR A 208 35.54 16.50 35.59
N GLU A 209 35.33 17.52 34.75
CA GLU A 209 34.03 18.12 34.51
C GLU A 209 33.64 17.81 33.07
N VAL A 210 32.45 17.22 32.90
CA VAL A 210 31.95 16.75 31.61
C VAL A 210 30.54 17.27 31.42
N GLU A 211 30.36 18.06 30.36
CA GLU A 211 29.06 18.51 29.92
C GLU A 211 28.72 17.84 28.59
N SER A 212 27.56 17.21 28.48
CA SER A 212 27.05 16.64 27.23
C SER A 212 25.64 17.15 26.96
N LYS A 213 25.44 17.67 25.76
CA LYS A 213 24.18 18.22 25.28
C LYS A 213 23.76 17.51 24.00
N LYS A 214 22.46 17.33 23.83
CA LYS A 214 21.89 16.82 22.58
C LYS A 214 22.23 17.79 21.44
N ILE A 215 22.58 17.24 20.28
CA ILE A 215 22.84 18.02 19.05
C ILE A 215 21.61 18.85 18.70
N ARG A 216 21.83 20.15 18.47
CA ARG A 216 20.80 21.15 18.20
C ARG A 216 21.31 22.17 17.18
N GLN A 217 20.41 22.68 16.33
CA GLN A 217 20.73 23.88 15.55
C GLN A 217 20.95 25.07 16.49
N ARG A 218 21.78 26.04 16.10
CA ARG A 218 22.06 27.25 16.88
C ARG A 218 21.49 28.52 16.23
N ALA A 219 20.35 28.36 15.57
CA ALA A 219 19.69 29.45 14.86
C ALA A 219 18.80 30.29 15.80
N THR A 220 18.81 31.59 15.58
CA THR A 220 18.05 32.57 16.38
C THR A 220 16.63 32.80 15.85
N SER A 221 16.39 32.53 14.57
CA SER A 221 15.08 32.55 13.92
C SER A 221 15.00 31.50 12.81
N LEU A 222 13.80 31.31 12.23
CA LEU A 222 13.62 30.45 11.07
C LEU A 222 14.39 31.01 9.86
N GLU A 223 14.35 32.32 9.63
CA GLU A 223 15.06 32.98 8.53
C GLU A 223 16.57 32.83 8.66
N ASP A 224 17.12 32.95 9.88
CA ASP A 224 18.53 32.70 10.17
C ASP A 224 18.90 31.23 9.86
N LEU A 225 18.06 30.28 10.28
CA LEU A 225 18.27 28.86 9.98
C LEU A 225 18.23 28.56 8.47
N ILE A 226 17.25 29.12 7.75
CA ILE A 226 17.11 28.98 6.30
C ILE A 226 18.36 29.54 5.62
N THR A 227 18.75 30.77 5.95
CA THR A 227 19.92 31.45 5.35
C THR A 227 21.19 30.65 5.56
N ARG A 228 21.49 30.25 6.81
CA ARG A 228 22.68 29.43 7.12
C ARG A 228 22.67 28.10 6.39
N SER A 229 21.50 27.47 6.26
CA SER A 229 21.36 26.20 5.56
C SER A 229 21.60 26.37 4.06
N GLU A 230 21.05 27.41 3.43
CA GLU A 230 21.28 27.70 2.02
C GLU A 230 22.76 28.01 1.72
N ASP A 231 23.39 28.80 2.57
CA ASP A 231 24.82 29.10 2.50
C ASP A 231 25.66 27.81 2.66
N ALA A 232 25.35 27.00 3.67
CA ALA A 232 26.03 25.72 3.88
C ALA A 232 25.85 24.75 2.70
N MET A 233 24.65 24.67 2.12
CA MET A 233 24.37 23.83 0.94
C MET A 233 25.06 24.30 -0.35
N THR A 234 25.57 25.53 -0.38
CA THR A 234 26.34 26.09 -1.50
C THR A 234 27.83 26.26 -1.17
N SER A 235 28.23 25.89 0.05
CA SER A 235 29.62 25.90 0.50
C SER A 235 30.50 24.90 -0.26
N SER A 236 31.80 25.21 -0.33
CA SER A 236 32.80 24.34 -0.97
C SER A 236 32.85 22.95 -0.34
N GLU A 237 32.58 22.85 0.96
CA GLU A 237 32.59 21.64 1.77
C GLU A 237 31.55 20.63 1.27
N ILE A 238 30.29 21.09 1.13
CA ILE A 238 29.20 20.26 0.63
C ILE A 238 29.37 19.98 -0.87
N ILE A 239 29.78 20.97 -1.67
CA ILE A 239 30.02 20.77 -3.11
C ILE A 239 31.09 19.70 -3.35
N ASN A 240 32.19 19.72 -2.59
CA ASN A 240 33.27 18.73 -2.72
C ASN A 240 32.81 17.33 -2.29
N LEU A 241 32.03 17.22 -1.20
CA LEU A 241 31.44 15.96 -0.77
C LEU A 241 30.49 15.39 -1.83
N VAL A 242 29.61 16.22 -2.39
CA VAL A 242 28.68 15.82 -3.45
C VAL A 242 29.43 15.41 -4.71
N ALA A 243 30.47 16.15 -5.11
CA ALA A 243 31.30 15.81 -6.25
C ALA A 243 32.01 14.45 -6.05
N GLU A 244 32.50 14.16 -4.84
CA GLU A 244 33.09 12.86 -4.53
C GLU A 244 32.06 11.72 -4.63
N LEU A 245 30.84 11.90 -4.09
CA LEU A 245 29.77 10.91 -4.25
C LEU A 245 29.44 10.66 -5.73
N GLN A 246 29.39 11.72 -6.53
CA GLN A 246 29.10 11.65 -7.97
C GLN A 246 30.18 10.89 -8.77
N LYS A 247 31.45 10.89 -8.33
CA LYS A 247 32.51 10.08 -8.97
C LYS A 247 32.20 8.58 -8.94
N TYR A 248 31.45 8.12 -7.94
CA TYR A 248 30.99 6.73 -7.83
C TYR A 248 29.63 6.49 -8.51
N LEU A 249 29.18 7.43 -9.36
CA LEU A 249 27.89 7.38 -10.06
C LEU A 249 26.71 7.28 -9.06
N ILE A 250 26.81 7.97 -7.92
CA ILE A 250 25.75 8.08 -6.92
C ILE A 250 24.97 9.36 -7.20
N THR A 251 23.64 9.26 -7.24
CA THR A 251 22.77 10.40 -7.47
C THR A 251 22.50 11.12 -6.15
N VAL A 252 22.78 12.42 -6.08
CA VAL A 252 22.44 13.26 -4.94
C VAL A 252 21.35 14.25 -5.36
N VAL A 253 20.18 14.12 -4.75
CA VAL A 253 19.05 15.02 -4.99
C VAL A 253 19.10 16.14 -3.95
N LYS A 254 19.37 17.35 -4.44
CA LYS A 254 19.34 18.57 -3.63
C LYS A 254 17.88 19.00 -3.42
N PRO A 255 17.48 19.45 -2.22
CA PRO A 255 16.15 20.02 -2.03
C PRO A 255 15.98 21.27 -2.93
N PRO A 256 14.85 21.39 -3.65
CA PRO A 256 14.64 22.48 -4.61
C PRO A 256 14.51 23.85 -3.94
N LYS A 257 13.97 23.90 -2.71
CA LYS A 257 13.97 25.04 -1.78
C LYS A 257 13.89 24.52 -0.35
N VAL A 258 14.42 25.30 0.59
CA VAL A 258 14.18 25.10 2.01
C VAL A 258 12.67 25.25 2.30
N LYS A 259 12.10 24.40 3.15
CA LYS A 259 10.66 24.40 3.44
C LYS A 259 10.28 25.49 4.46
N ASP A 260 9.53 26.49 4.04
CA ASP A 260 9.08 27.62 4.88
C ASP A 260 7.82 27.37 5.73
N LYS A 261 7.25 26.15 5.71
CA LYS A 261 5.88 25.89 6.19
C LYS A 261 5.77 24.81 7.28
N TYR A 262 6.35 25.04 8.45
CA TYR A 262 5.98 24.31 9.66
C TYR A 262 5.97 25.25 10.86
N ASP A 263 4.95 25.13 11.71
CA ASP A 263 4.89 25.80 13.00
C ASP A 263 5.81 25.06 13.97
N TYR A 264 7.06 25.51 14.06
CA TYR A 264 8.06 24.93 14.94
C TYR A 264 7.91 25.38 16.40
N ASN A 265 6.78 26.00 16.78
CA ASN A 265 6.54 26.57 18.10
C ASN A 265 7.66 27.51 18.59
N GLY A 266 8.40 28.12 17.66
CA GLY A 266 9.54 28.99 17.93
C GLY A 266 10.84 28.32 18.38
N ASP A 267 10.93 26.97 18.48
CA ASP A 267 12.18 26.27 18.83
C ASP A 267 12.91 25.71 17.60
N TYR A 268 13.64 26.59 16.93
CA TYR A 268 14.40 26.26 15.72
C TYR A 268 15.61 25.37 15.98
N ASN A 269 15.98 25.18 17.25
CA ASN A 269 17.13 24.36 17.65
C ASN A 269 16.90 22.86 17.38
N GLN A 270 15.68 22.42 17.11
CA GLN A 270 15.33 21.01 16.88
C GLN A 270 15.11 20.66 15.41
N VAL A 271 15.24 21.64 14.50
CA VAL A 271 14.82 21.49 13.09
C VAL A 271 15.99 21.07 12.21
N PHE A 272 15.93 19.87 11.62
CA PHE A 272 16.98 19.35 10.73
C PHE A 272 16.54 19.21 9.26
N ASP A 273 15.23 19.36 8.99
CA ASP A 273 14.61 19.13 7.68
C ASP A 273 14.87 20.24 6.65
N VAL A 274 15.46 21.36 7.09
CA VAL A 274 15.70 22.59 6.32
C VAL A 274 16.82 22.41 5.27
N GLY A 275 17.73 21.45 5.45
CA GLY A 275 18.87 21.19 4.54
C GLY A 275 19.02 19.74 4.09
N ARG A 276 17.95 18.94 4.10
CA ARG A 276 18.04 17.49 3.87
C ARG A 276 18.40 17.14 2.42
N PHE A 277 19.53 16.47 2.21
CA PHE A 277 19.90 15.84 0.94
C PHE A 277 19.38 14.41 0.88
N THR A 278 18.86 13.99 -0.28
CA THR A 278 18.53 12.58 -0.52
C THR A 278 19.55 11.97 -1.46
N ILE A 279 20.25 10.94 -0.99
CA ILE A 279 21.26 10.19 -1.74
C ILE A 279 20.59 8.91 -2.25
N LEU A 280 20.54 8.75 -3.57
CA LEU A 280 19.87 7.65 -4.25
C LEU A 280 20.89 6.68 -4.82
N CYS A 281 20.88 5.46 -4.29
CA CYS A 281 21.82 4.40 -4.66
C CYS A 281 21.11 3.31 -5.48
N ASP A 282 21.78 2.80 -6.53
CA ASP A 282 21.20 1.75 -7.38
C ASP A 282 21.22 0.37 -6.71
N ASN A 283 22.18 0.12 -5.82
CA ASN A 283 22.40 -1.16 -5.16
C ASN A 283 23.07 -0.99 -3.79
N ALA A 284 23.11 -2.07 -3.01
CA ALA A 284 23.68 -2.09 -1.66
C ALA A 284 25.16 -1.68 -1.62
N THR A 285 25.96 -2.03 -2.64
CA THR A 285 27.37 -1.65 -2.71
C THR A 285 27.52 -0.13 -2.82
N LYS A 286 26.75 0.53 -3.70
CA LYS A 286 26.76 2.01 -3.82
C LYS A 286 26.29 2.67 -2.54
N LEU A 287 25.32 2.09 -1.84
CA LEU A 287 24.85 2.58 -0.55
C LEU A 287 25.98 2.54 0.50
N GLN A 288 26.68 1.40 0.62
CA GLN A 288 27.82 1.26 1.52
C GLN A 288 28.95 2.25 1.17
N THR A 289 29.23 2.44 -0.12
CA THR A 289 30.19 3.45 -0.59
C THR A 289 29.75 4.86 -0.21
N ALA A 290 28.48 5.22 -0.39
CA ALA A 290 27.95 6.52 -0.01
C ALA A 290 28.15 6.80 1.49
N VAL A 291 27.79 5.82 2.34
CA VAL A 291 27.98 5.89 3.79
C VAL A 291 29.46 6.01 4.15
N ALA A 292 30.35 5.25 3.50
CA ALA A 292 31.79 5.32 3.74
C ALA A 292 32.41 6.67 3.33
N VAL A 293 31.92 7.29 2.26
CA VAL A 293 32.35 8.64 1.83
C VAL A 293 31.88 9.68 2.83
N MET A 294 30.60 9.65 3.24
CA MET A 294 30.05 10.56 4.24
C MET A 294 30.74 10.43 5.60
N LYS A 295 31.13 9.21 6.01
CA LYS A 295 31.89 8.97 7.25
C LYS A 295 33.30 9.57 7.24
N LYS A 296 33.85 9.86 6.07
CA LYS A 296 35.13 10.57 5.89
C LYS A 296 34.92 12.09 5.78
N ALA A 297 33.91 12.62 6.48
CA ALA A 297 33.51 14.03 6.46
C ALA A 297 34.66 15.00 6.74
N GLU A 298 35.59 14.61 7.60
CA GLU A 298 36.75 15.43 7.98
C GLU A 298 37.60 15.85 6.77
N LYS A 299 37.68 15.01 5.73
CA LYS A 299 38.38 15.33 4.46
C LYS A 299 37.79 16.54 3.73
N PHE A 300 36.56 16.89 4.05
CA PHE A 300 35.81 17.99 3.47
C PHE A 300 35.59 19.13 4.48
N ASN A 301 36.31 19.14 5.62
CA ASN A 301 36.10 20.07 6.74
C ASN A 301 34.68 20.02 7.34
N LEU A 302 34.09 18.82 7.35
CA LEU A 302 32.78 18.53 7.93
C LEU A 302 32.95 17.58 9.12
N ILE A 303 32.04 17.63 10.08
CA ILE A 303 32.07 16.74 11.25
C ILE A 303 30.85 15.82 11.19
N VAL A 304 31.05 14.51 11.28
CA VAL A 304 29.94 13.57 11.45
C VAL A 304 29.45 13.69 12.88
N SER A 305 28.22 14.16 13.09
CA SER A 305 27.68 14.35 14.43
C SER A 305 26.62 13.31 14.79
N GLU A 306 25.93 12.74 13.80
CA GLU A 306 24.99 11.64 14.02
C GLU A 306 25.07 10.63 12.86
N ASP A 307 25.03 9.34 13.19
CA ASP A 307 25.04 8.23 12.24
C ASP A 307 24.02 7.17 12.68
N LYS A 308 22.97 6.97 11.88
CA LYS A 308 21.85 6.07 12.17
C LYS A 308 21.46 5.23 10.97
N ASP A 309 21.55 3.91 11.13
CA ASP A 309 21.07 2.93 10.15
C ASP A 309 19.65 2.47 10.50
N PHE A 310 18.73 2.60 9.53
CA PHE A 310 17.34 2.15 9.63
C PHE A 310 16.98 1.10 8.57
N PHE A 311 17.94 0.43 7.93
CA PHE A 311 17.64 -0.62 6.95
C PHE A 311 17.07 -1.88 7.61
N GLU A 312 17.67 -2.30 8.72
CA GLU A 312 17.27 -3.52 9.46
C GLU A 312 16.27 -3.26 10.59
N ARG A 313 15.93 -1.99 10.84
CA ARG A 313 15.01 -1.58 11.90
C ARG A 313 13.71 -1.07 11.29
N GLN A 314 12.59 -1.64 11.68
CA GLN A 314 11.28 -1.09 11.33
C GLN A 314 11.13 0.27 12.02
N SER A 315 11.41 1.35 11.26
CA SER A 315 11.33 2.71 11.77
C SER A 315 9.87 3.12 11.95
N LYS A 316 9.57 4.10 12.79
CA LYS A 316 8.22 4.69 12.90
C LYS A 316 7.71 5.23 11.55
N THR A 317 8.62 5.59 10.65
CA THR A 317 8.31 6.13 9.33
C THR A 317 8.27 5.04 8.24
N HIS A 318 8.54 3.77 8.57
CA HIS A 318 8.53 2.60 7.68
C HIS A 318 9.45 2.69 6.45
N HIS A 319 10.34 3.69 6.40
CA HIS A 319 11.29 3.85 5.30
C HIS A 319 12.63 3.15 5.62
N ARG A 320 13.23 2.52 4.60
CA ARG A 320 14.59 1.95 4.65
C ARG A 320 15.62 2.97 4.17
N PHE A 321 16.37 3.53 5.10
CA PHE A 321 17.39 4.54 4.80
C PHE A 321 18.49 4.55 5.86
N HIS A 322 19.61 5.15 5.48
CA HIS A 322 20.73 5.45 6.35
C HIS A 322 20.81 6.96 6.50
N ASN A 323 20.78 7.46 7.73
CA ASN A 323 20.77 8.88 8.00
C ASN A 323 22.06 9.32 8.68
N ILE A 324 22.73 10.31 8.10
CA ILE A 324 23.93 10.92 8.66
C ILE A 324 23.71 12.42 8.80
N LYS A 325 23.97 12.97 9.99
CA LYS A 325 24.02 14.43 10.21
C LYS A 325 25.46 14.91 10.20
N LEU A 326 25.70 15.90 9.38
CA LEU A 326 26.99 16.56 9.22
C LEU A 326 26.90 17.97 9.78
N PHE A 327 27.81 18.32 10.67
CA PHE A 327 27.99 19.70 11.11
C PHE A 327 28.92 20.42 10.14
N VAL A 328 28.53 21.65 9.76
CA VAL A 328 29.29 22.53 8.87
C VAL A 328 29.87 23.67 9.72
N PRO A 329 31.14 23.58 10.17
CA PRO A 329 31.69 24.51 11.16
C PRO A 329 31.64 25.98 10.74
N LYS A 330 31.86 26.28 9.45
CA LYS A 330 31.87 27.67 8.94
C LYS A 330 30.53 28.38 9.06
N HIS A 331 29.43 27.65 8.98
CA HIS A 331 28.07 28.19 8.99
C HIS A 331 27.34 27.89 10.32
N ASP A 332 27.96 27.10 11.20
CA ASP A 332 27.43 26.69 12.51
C ASP A 332 26.01 26.11 12.39
N VAL A 333 25.85 25.16 11.46
CA VAL A 333 24.58 24.51 11.12
C VAL A 333 24.78 23.02 10.83
N TYR A 334 23.76 22.23 11.10
CA TYR A 334 23.72 20.80 10.78
C TYR A 334 22.94 20.53 9.50
N VAL A 335 23.52 19.72 8.62
CA VAL A 335 22.94 19.26 7.37
C VAL A 335 22.65 17.76 7.48
N GLU A 336 21.45 17.35 7.06
CA GLU A 336 21.03 15.96 7.09
C GLU A 336 21.23 15.31 5.71
N MET A 337 21.88 14.14 5.67
CA MET A 337 22.08 13.34 4.47
C MET A 337 21.42 11.97 4.63
N GLN A 338 20.38 11.73 3.85
CA GLN A 338 19.61 10.49 3.87
C GLN A 338 19.95 9.65 2.64
N ALA A 339 20.64 8.53 2.85
CA ALA A 339 20.94 7.57 1.79
C ALA A 339 19.93 6.43 1.74
N THR A 340 19.39 6.13 0.57
CA THR A 340 18.44 5.03 0.36
C THR A 340 18.65 4.37 -1.01
N LEU A 341 18.09 3.17 -1.19
CA LEU A 341 18.06 2.51 -2.49
C LEU A 341 16.93 3.10 -3.35
N LYS A 342 17.16 3.21 -4.66
CA LYS A 342 16.13 3.68 -5.62
C LYS A 342 14.87 2.82 -5.62
N SER A 343 14.98 1.55 -5.23
CA SER A 343 13.83 0.64 -5.07
C SER A 343 12.92 1.01 -3.89
N PHE A 344 13.43 1.75 -2.89
CA PHE A 344 12.70 2.11 -1.66
C PHE A 344 12.29 3.58 -1.60
N THR A 345 12.72 4.41 -2.56
CA THR A 345 12.37 5.83 -2.59
C THR A 345 10.96 6.05 -3.16
N THR A 346 10.37 7.20 -2.81
CA THR A 346 9.08 7.72 -3.26
C THR A 346 9.22 8.94 -4.18
N LEU A 347 10.46 9.36 -4.47
CA LEU A 347 10.75 10.55 -5.29
C LEU A 347 10.47 10.31 -6.78
N GLU A 348 9.43 10.99 -7.28
CA GLU A 348 9.00 10.95 -8.68
C GLU A 348 10.19 11.13 -9.65
N GLY A 349 10.24 10.28 -10.69
CA GLY A 349 11.34 10.25 -11.67
C GLY A 349 12.56 9.42 -11.26
N TYR A 350 12.67 9.01 -10.00
CA TYR A 350 13.82 8.23 -9.50
C TYR A 350 13.44 6.91 -8.82
N THR A 351 12.15 6.63 -8.69
CA THR A 351 11.62 5.38 -8.15
C THR A 351 11.48 4.31 -9.22
N VAL A 352 11.66 3.04 -8.84
CA VAL A 352 11.17 1.92 -9.65
C VAL A 352 9.67 1.71 -9.43
N ILE A 353 9.11 2.28 -8.38
CA ILE A 353 7.73 2.09 -7.95
C ILE A 353 6.91 3.30 -8.33
N GLU A 354 5.73 3.08 -8.90
CA GLU A 354 4.82 4.18 -9.18
C GLU A 354 4.23 4.71 -7.87
N ASN A 355 4.43 6.00 -7.59
CA ASN A 355 4.17 6.57 -6.26
C ASN A 355 2.95 7.49 -6.26
N PRO A 356 1.86 7.13 -5.56
CA PRO A 356 0.80 8.07 -5.26
C PRO A 356 1.22 9.03 -4.16
N LYS A 357 1.05 10.33 -4.39
CA LYS A 357 1.21 11.34 -3.34
C LYS A 357 0.02 11.20 -2.37
N LEU A 358 0.13 11.53 -1.08
CA LEU A 358 -1.02 11.67 -0.17
C LEU A 358 -0.66 12.73 0.89
N LYS A 359 -1.61 13.58 1.33
CA LYS A 359 -1.40 14.56 2.41
C LYS A 359 -2.68 14.83 3.24
N GLU A 360 -2.53 14.81 4.58
CA GLU A 360 -3.21 15.58 5.68
C GLU A 360 -4.61 15.23 6.31
N GLU A 361 -4.75 15.73 7.57
CA GLU A 361 -5.91 16.10 8.48
C GLU A 361 -6.60 15.10 9.48
N GLU A 362 -6.72 15.44 10.78
CA GLU A 362 -6.67 14.62 12.04
C GLU A 362 -7.41 13.26 12.22
N ASP A 363 -8.68 13.08 11.83
CA ASP A 363 -9.33 11.74 11.94
C ASP A 363 -9.14 10.91 10.66
N LEU A 364 -9.28 11.58 9.51
CA LEU A 364 -8.77 11.05 8.24
C LEU A 364 -7.25 10.86 8.31
N LYS A 365 -6.54 11.53 9.20
CA LYS A 365 -5.09 11.46 9.38
C LYS A 365 -4.72 10.12 9.94
N GLN A 366 -5.44 9.62 10.95
CA GLN A 366 -5.16 8.27 11.44
C GLN A 366 -5.35 7.25 10.31
N ALA A 367 -6.49 7.28 9.63
CA ALA A 367 -6.74 6.36 8.51
C ALA A 367 -5.73 6.55 7.36
N SER A 368 -5.32 7.79 7.09
CA SER A 368 -4.32 8.15 6.08
C SER A 368 -2.92 7.68 6.49
N ASP A 369 -2.53 7.83 7.74
CA ASP A 369 -1.26 7.41 8.31
C ASP A 369 -1.16 5.88 8.31
N GLU A 370 -2.24 5.19 8.67
CA GLU A 370 -2.36 3.73 8.54
C GLU A 370 -2.26 3.29 7.08
N THR A 371 -2.90 4.00 6.15
CA THR A 371 -2.86 3.70 4.71
C THR A 371 -1.47 3.96 4.14
N LEU A 372 -0.85 5.08 4.51
CA LEU A 372 0.53 5.44 4.15
C LEU A 372 1.53 4.43 4.70
N THR A 373 1.31 3.94 5.93
CA THR A 373 2.11 2.88 6.52
C THR A 373 2.05 1.62 5.68
N LYS A 374 0.84 1.15 5.30
CA LYS A 374 0.69 -0.03 4.43
C LYS A 374 1.32 0.17 3.05
N ILE A 375 1.23 1.37 2.49
CA ILE A 375 1.89 1.72 1.23
C ILE A 375 3.41 1.65 1.41
N ASN A 376 3.94 2.24 2.48
CA ASN A 376 5.36 2.20 2.80
C ASN A 376 5.86 0.78 3.04
N ASP A 377 5.06 -0.09 3.66
CA ASP A 377 5.40 -1.50 3.87
C ASP A 377 5.56 -2.27 2.55
N ILE A 378 4.75 -1.94 1.53
CA ILE A 378 4.93 -2.49 0.18
C ILE A 378 6.19 -1.91 -0.48
N ILE A 379 6.35 -0.59 -0.39
CA ILE A 379 7.46 0.12 -1.05
C ILE A 379 8.80 -0.40 -0.52
N CYS A 380 8.91 -0.45 0.81
CA CYS A 380 10.12 -0.84 1.52
C CYS A 380 10.24 -2.35 1.76
N GLU A 381 9.35 -3.17 1.19
CA GLU A 381 9.43 -4.64 1.29
C GLU A 381 9.45 -5.14 2.74
N TRP A 382 8.64 -4.52 3.59
CA TRP A 382 8.28 -5.05 4.90
C TRP A 382 7.20 -6.13 4.78
N ILE A 383 6.45 -6.13 3.67
CA ILE A 383 5.63 -7.25 3.23
C ILE A 383 6.42 -8.07 2.21
N ASP A 384 6.38 -9.40 2.35
CA ASP A 384 7.05 -10.31 1.43
C ASP A 384 6.42 -10.28 0.03
N ASP A 385 7.16 -10.75 -0.98
CA ASP A 385 6.71 -10.73 -2.38
C ASP A 385 5.39 -11.49 -2.57
N ARG A 386 5.16 -12.54 -1.79
CA ARG A 386 3.91 -13.32 -1.81
C ARG A 386 2.72 -12.48 -1.33
N GLY A 387 2.90 -11.72 -0.24
CA GLY A 387 1.90 -10.79 0.27
C GLY A 387 1.58 -9.69 -0.73
N ILE A 388 2.61 -9.08 -1.33
CA ILE A 388 2.45 -8.06 -2.38
C ILE A 388 1.71 -8.63 -3.59
N GLN A 389 2.09 -9.83 -4.04
CA GLN A 389 1.43 -10.49 -5.17
C GLN A 389 -0.05 -10.78 -4.89
N LYS A 390 -0.39 -11.22 -3.67
CA LYS A 390 -1.78 -11.44 -3.26
C LYS A 390 -2.61 -10.15 -3.34
N LEU A 391 -2.03 -9.01 -2.92
CA LEU A 391 -2.69 -7.70 -3.06
C LEU A 391 -2.84 -7.32 -4.53
N ALA A 392 -1.76 -7.42 -5.30
CA ALA A 392 -1.73 -7.06 -6.72
C ALA A 392 -2.72 -7.88 -7.57
N ASN A 393 -2.94 -9.16 -7.24
CA ASN A 393 -3.91 -10.01 -7.94
C ASN A 393 -5.36 -9.54 -7.79
N ARG A 394 -5.67 -8.70 -6.79
CA ARG A 394 -6.99 -8.08 -6.62
C ARG A 394 -7.16 -6.80 -7.43
N TYR A 395 -6.09 -6.31 -8.05
CA TYR A 395 -6.13 -5.10 -8.86
C TYR A 395 -7.07 -5.28 -10.05
N LYS A 396 -7.92 -4.28 -10.25
CA LYS A 396 -8.71 -4.08 -11.46
C LYS A 396 -8.54 -2.61 -11.87
N SER A 397 -8.44 -2.34 -13.16
CA SER A 397 -8.22 -0.98 -13.62
C SER A 397 -9.45 -0.11 -13.34
N HIS A 398 -9.27 1.21 -13.20
CA HIS A 398 -10.38 2.13 -13.02
C HIS A 398 -11.36 2.12 -14.21
N LEU A 399 -10.88 1.75 -15.41
CA LEU A 399 -11.71 1.56 -16.61
C LEU A 399 -12.60 0.33 -16.49
N ASP A 400 -12.07 -0.76 -15.94
CA ASP A 400 -12.83 -2.01 -15.77
C ASP A 400 -13.92 -1.85 -14.71
N ILE A 401 -13.58 -1.28 -13.55
CA ILE A 401 -14.52 -1.16 -12.43
C ILE A 401 -15.43 0.06 -12.51
N GLY A 402 -15.04 1.11 -13.24
CA GLY A 402 -15.77 2.36 -13.34
C GLY A 402 -15.90 3.08 -11.99
N ILE A 403 -14.82 3.72 -11.51
CA ILE A 403 -14.84 4.40 -10.21
C ILE A 403 -15.85 5.55 -10.22
N LEU A 404 -16.74 5.55 -9.22
CA LEU A 404 -17.79 6.57 -9.09
C LEU A 404 -17.26 7.76 -8.32
N LYS A 405 -17.55 8.97 -8.79
CA LYS A 405 -17.15 10.22 -8.11
C LYS A 405 -17.92 10.35 -6.78
N PRO A 406 -17.27 10.74 -5.66
CA PRO A 406 -17.95 10.97 -4.40
C PRO A 406 -18.96 12.11 -4.52
N SER A 407 -20.14 11.94 -3.94
CA SER A 407 -21.21 12.97 -3.95
C SER A 407 -20.77 14.28 -3.30
N GLN A 408 -19.94 14.21 -2.26
CA GLN A 408 -19.38 15.37 -1.57
C GLN A 408 -18.50 16.28 -2.46
N LEU A 409 -18.05 15.79 -3.62
CA LEU A 409 -17.30 16.56 -4.62
C LEU A 409 -18.19 17.22 -5.69
N SER A 410 -19.51 17.28 -5.49
CA SER A 410 -20.43 18.06 -6.33
C SER A 410 -20.47 19.55 -5.96
N LYS A 411 -19.68 19.97 -4.95
CA LYS A 411 -19.58 21.35 -4.46
C LYS A 411 -18.68 22.21 -5.36
N ASN A 412 -18.78 23.54 -5.21
CA ASN A 412 -17.95 24.50 -5.94
C ASN A 412 -16.46 24.36 -5.57
N GLU A 413 -15.57 24.67 -6.51
CA GLU A 413 -14.12 24.52 -6.37
C GLU A 413 -13.53 25.31 -5.19
N LEU A 414 -14.09 26.49 -4.90
CA LEU A 414 -13.75 27.29 -3.71
C LEU A 414 -14.05 26.57 -2.38
N GLU A 415 -15.16 25.84 -2.30
CA GLU A 415 -15.53 25.09 -1.09
C GLU A 415 -14.63 23.88 -0.88
N ILE A 416 -14.29 23.18 -1.98
CA ILE A 416 -13.34 22.07 -1.93
C ILE A 416 -11.97 22.58 -1.48
N ASN A 417 -11.51 23.71 -2.02
CA ASN A 417 -10.23 24.30 -1.66
C ASN A 417 -10.14 24.82 -0.22
N ASN A 418 -11.26 24.98 0.47
CA ASN A 418 -11.30 25.43 1.87
C ASN A 418 -11.50 24.29 2.88
N ASN A 419 -11.72 23.05 2.43
CA ASN A 419 -11.96 21.90 3.30
C ASN A 419 -10.97 20.76 2.98
N ALA A 420 -10.11 20.41 3.94
CA ALA A 420 -9.06 19.42 3.72
C ALA A 420 -9.60 18.00 3.49
N SER A 421 -10.71 17.62 4.13
CA SER A 421 -11.39 16.34 3.85
C SER A 421 -11.88 16.25 2.39
N LEU A 422 -12.44 17.34 1.83
CA LEU A 422 -12.86 17.39 0.42
C LEU A 422 -11.65 17.38 -0.53
N LYS A 423 -10.56 18.08 -0.19
CA LYS A 423 -9.30 18.00 -0.96
C LYS A 423 -8.77 16.58 -1.00
N MET A 424 -8.78 15.87 0.13
CA MET A 424 -8.31 14.49 0.21
C MET A 424 -9.21 13.57 -0.62
N ALA A 425 -10.54 13.73 -0.52
CA ALA A 425 -11.49 12.99 -1.35
C ALA A 425 -11.25 13.22 -2.86
N GLN A 426 -11.06 14.47 -3.27
CA GLN A 426 -10.75 14.84 -4.65
C GLN A 426 -9.42 14.23 -5.08
N PHE A 427 -8.39 14.40 -4.25
CA PHE A 427 -7.05 13.93 -4.51
C PHE A 427 -7.03 12.42 -4.73
N VAL A 428 -7.60 11.63 -3.81
CA VAL A 428 -7.62 10.16 -3.93
C VAL A 428 -8.45 9.71 -5.13
N TYR A 429 -9.61 10.32 -5.38
CA TYR A 429 -10.41 10.03 -6.58
C TYR A 429 -9.61 10.29 -7.87
N GLU A 430 -8.90 11.42 -7.95
CA GLU A 430 -8.07 11.74 -9.11
C GLU A 430 -6.89 10.79 -9.26
N GLN A 431 -6.24 10.39 -8.16
CA GLN A 431 -5.17 9.39 -8.20
C GLN A 431 -5.71 8.07 -8.74
N LEU A 432 -6.84 7.58 -8.24
CA LEU A 432 -7.41 6.33 -8.72
C LEU A 432 -7.81 6.37 -10.21
N CYS A 433 -8.27 7.53 -10.70
CA CYS A 433 -8.61 7.71 -12.11
C CYS A 433 -7.39 7.88 -13.03
N LYS A 434 -6.27 8.42 -12.55
CA LYS A 434 -5.08 8.72 -13.37
C LYS A 434 -4.00 7.65 -13.26
N PHE A 435 -3.89 7.02 -12.10
CA PHE A 435 -2.84 6.07 -11.79
C PHE A 435 -3.15 4.71 -12.41
N THR A 436 -2.34 4.32 -13.40
CA THR A 436 -2.47 3.07 -14.17
C THR A 436 -1.23 2.21 -13.95
N PRO A 437 -1.14 1.51 -12.81
CA PRO A 437 0.07 0.79 -12.46
C PRO A 437 0.36 -0.40 -13.36
N GLU A 438 1.57 -0.47 -13.89
CA GLU A 438 2.06 -1.63 -14.65
C GLU A 438 2.70 -2.66 -13.72
N LYS A 439 3.45 -2.17 -12.74
CA LYS A 439 4.27 -2.98 -11.84
C LYS A 439 3.46 -3.59 -10.70
N MET A 440 3.89 -4.77 -10.23
CA MET A 440 3.21 -5.51 -9.15
C MET A 440 3.00 -4.67 -7.88
N LYS A 441 4.04 -3.96 -7.41
CA LYS A 441 3.93 -3.07 -6.24
C LYS A 441 2.94 -1.93 -6.47
N GLY A 442 2.96 -1.30 -7.65
CA GLY A 442 2.01 -0.24 -8.01
C GLY A 442 0.56 -0.72 -7.98
N LYS A 443 0.30 -1.94 -8.50
CA LYS A 443 -1.01 -2.59 -8.44
C LYS A 443 -1.47 -2.85 -7.00
N ALA A 444 -0.56 -3.32 -6.14
CA ALA A 444 -0.86 -3.53 -4.72
C ALA A 444 -1.16 -2.21 -3.99
N ILE A 445 -0.39 -1.15 -4.25
CA ILE A 445 -0.61 0.20 -3.73
C ILE A 445 -1.97 0.75 -4.18
N TYR A 446 -2.32 0.58 -5.46
CA TYR A 446 -3.61 1.00 -5.98
C TYR A 446 -4.76 0.31 -5.24
N VAL A 447 -4.65 -1.00 -4.97
CA VAL A 447 -5.68 -1.73 -4.20
C VAL A 447 -5.84 -1.14 -2.81
N ILE A 448 -4.76 -0.81 -2.11
CA ILE A 448 -4.81 -0.15 -0.80
C ILE A 448 -5.50 1.22 -0.89
N LEU A 449 -5.13 2.04 -1.88
CA LEU A 449 -5.78 3.34 -2.11
C LEU A 449 -7.28 3.18 -2.39
N TYR A 450 -7.66 2.18 -3.17
CA TYR A 450 -9.05 1.92 -3.49
C TYR A 450 -9.84 1.44 -2.27
N GLU A 451 -9.25 0.60 -1.42
CA GLU A 451 -9.84 0.21 -0.13
C GLU A 451 -10.03 1.43 0.80
N TYR A 452 -9.03 2.32 0.87
CA TYR A 452 -9.15 3.57 1.61
C TYR A 452 -10.29 4.45 1.07
N TYR A 453 -10.36 4.60 -0.24
CA TYR A 453 -11.41 5.35 -0.92
C TYR A 453 -12.80 4.79 -0.62
N LYS A 454 -12.99 3.48 -0.76
CA LYS A 454 -14.26 2.81 -0.51
C LYS A 454 -14.71 3.00 0.95
N ARG A 455 -13.80 2.79 1.91
CA ARG A 455 -14.14 2.77 3.33
C ARG A 455 -14.29 4.17 3.95
N TYR A 456 -13.39 5.09 3.64
CA TYR A 456 -13.29 6.38 4.36
C TYR A 456 -13.80 7.56 3.55
N ILE A 457 -13.79 7.50 2.21
CA ILE A 457 -14.27 8.60 1.36
C ILE A 457 -15.73 8.37 0.93
N ILE A 458 -16.06 7.17 0.46
CA ILE A 458 -17.42 6.80 0.01
C ILE A 458 -18.29 6.31 1.17
N GLY A 459 -17.71 5.48 2.04
CA GLY A 459 -18.39 4.84 3.17
C GLY A 459 -19.14 3.57 2.77
N ASP A 460 -19.45 2.73 3.76
CA ASP A 460 -19.98 1.38 3.52
C ASP A 460 -21.37 1.31 2.87
N LYS A 461 -22.11 2.44 2.86
CA LYS A 461 -23.50 2.50 2.38
C LYS A 461 -23.62 2.82 0.88
N ASN A 462 -22.55 3.32 0.26
CA ASN A 462 -22.59 3.76 -1.13
C ASN A 462 -21.61 2.94 -1.98
N PRO A 463 -21.95 2.63 -3.24
CA PRO A 463 -21.03 1.97 -4.15
C PRO A 463 -19.86 2.90 -4.50
N ALA A 464 -18.64 2.38 -4.41
CA ALA A 464 -17.44 3.12 -4.81
C ALA A 464 -17.15 3.00 -6.33
N SER A 465 -17.79 2.03 -6.99
CA SER A 465 -17.60 1.71 -8.41
C SER A 465 -18.88 1.22 -9.07
N CYS A 466 -18.94 1.23 -10.40
CA CYS A 466 -20.02 0.61 -11.18
C CYS A 466 -20.15 -0.89 -10.87
N ALA A 467 -19.02 -1.57 -10.65
CA ALA A 467 -19.03 -2.98 -10.23
C ALA A 467 -19.68 -3.19 -8.86
N ASP A 468 -19.39 -2.32 -7.87
CA ASP A 468 -20.08 -2.39 -6.57
C ASP A 468 -21.58 -2.14 -6.72
N PHE A 469 -21.97 -1.21 -7.59
CA PHE A 469 -23.37 -0.92 -7.87
C PHE A 469 -24.10 -2.10 -8.52
N ALA A 470 -23.48 -2.77 -9.49
CA ALA A 470 -24.02 -3.96 -10.11
C ALA A 470 -24.21 -5.11 -9.09
N LEU A 471 -23.22 -5.32 -8.20
CA LEU A 471 -23.31 -6.31 -7.13
C LEU A 471 -24.50 -6.04 -6.20
N LEU A 472 -24.72 -4.79 -5.79
CA LEU A 472 -25.88 -4.41 -4.96
C LEU A 472 -27.21 -4.76 -5.64
N LEU A 473 -27.33 -4.53 -6.95
CA LEU A 473 -28.53 -4.88 -7.70
C LEU A 473 -28.71 -6.40 -7.85
N GLN A 474 -27.63 -7.16 -8.04
CA GLN A 474 -27.67 -8.62 -8.08
C GLN A 474 -28.11 -9.21 -6.73
N GLU A 475 -27.58 -8.69 -5.62
CA GLU A 475 -27.97 -9.08 -4.26
C GLU A 475 -29.44 -8.75 -3.99
N SER A 476 -29.88 -7.55 -4.36
CA SER A 476 -31.29 -7.14 -4.24
C SER A 476 -32.23 -8.01 -5.08
N ARG A 477 -31.84 -8.36 -6.33
CA ARG A 477 -32.61 -9.31 -7.15
C ARG A 477 -32.73 -10.66 -6.45
N LYS A 478 -31.62 -11.17 -5.90
CA LYS A 478 -31.62 -12.47 -5.22
C LYS A 478 -32.61 -12.47 -4.04
N GLN A 479 -32.61 -11.41 -3.24
CA GLN A 479 -33.58 -11.23 -2.16
C GLN A 479 -35.03 -11.20 -2.66
N GLU A 480 -35.32 -10.47 -3.74
CA GLU A 480 -36.66 -10.44 -4.32
C GLU A 480 -37.13 -11.83 -4.79
N MET A 481 -36.23 -12.64 -5.34
CA MET A 481 -36.54 -14.02 -5.77
C MET A 481 -36.71 -14.98 -4.59
N GLU A 482 -36.01 -14.76 -3.47
CA GLU A 482 -36.20 -15.52 -2.23
C GLU A 482 -37.56 -15.19 -1.57
N GLU A 483 -38.03 -13.95 -1.70
CA GLU A 483 -39.33 -13.51 -1.19
C GLU A 483 -40.50 -13.96 -2.07
N ASP A 484 -40.34 -13.99 -3.40
CA ASP A 484 -41.39 -14.37 -4.37
C ASP A 484 -41.19 -15.79 -4.92
N ILE A 485 -41.48 -16.78 -4.07
CA ILE A 485 -41.36 -18.22 -4.38
C ILE A 485 -42.17 -18.61 -5.62
N THR A 486 -43.30 -17.93 -5.88
CA THR A 486 -44.18 -18.24 -7.02
C THR A 486 -43.51 -17.89 -8.34
N ILE A 487 -42.85 -16.73 -8.42
CA ILE A 487 -42.08 -16.34 -9.60
C ILE A 487 -40.87 -17.26 -9.79
N ALA A 488 -40.17 -17.62 -8.71
CA ALA A 488 -39.03 -18.53 -8.78
C ALA A 488 -39.42 -19.90 -9.36
N GLN A 489 -40.52 -20.50 -8.88
CA GLN A 489 -41.05 -21.76 -9.43
C GLN A 489 -41.52 -21.62 -10.88
N ALA A 490 -42.15 -20.50 -11.22
CA ALA A 490 -42.60 -20.25 -12.58
C ALA A 490 -41.43 -20.16 -13.58
N LEU A 491 -40.29 -19.60 -13.16
CA LEU A 491 -39.07 -19.51 -13.96
C LEU A 491 -38.45 -20.90 -14.23
N GLU A 492 -38.50 -21.83 -13.28
CA GLU A 492 -38.02 -23.21 -13.48
C GLU A 492 -38.78 -23.93 -14.60
N THR A 493 -40.06 -23.61 -14.76
CA THR A 493 -40.94 -24.17 -15.80
C THR A 493 -41.11 -23.24 -17.01
N TYR A 494 -40.22 -22.26 -17.18
CA TYR A 494 -40.36 -21.25 -18.22
C TYR A 494 -40.34 -21.86 -19.63
N ILE A 495 -41.30 -21.44 -20.46
CA ILE A 495 -41.38 -21.81 -21.88
C ILE A 495 -41.08 -20.57 -22.72
N PRO A 496 -40.12 -20.62 -23.67
CA PRO A 496 -39.78 -19.50 -24.53
C PRO A 496 -40.97 -18.89 -25.24
N LEU A 497 -41.11 -17.57 -25.12
CA LEU A 497 -42.20 -16.80 -25.67
C LEU A 497 -41.98 -16.56 -27.17
N GLN A 498 -43.00 -16.78 -27.99
CA GLN A 498 -42.97 -16.46 -29.41
C GLN A 498 -43.67 -15.11 -29.64
N ALA A 499 -43.24 -14.36 -30.65
CA ALA A 499 -43.81 -13.05 -30.98
C ALA A 499 -44.05 -12.89 -32.49
N ASN A 500 -44.86 -11.89 -32.87
CA ASN A 500 -45.02 -11.47 -34.26
C ASN A 500 -45.18 -9.94 -34.41
N ASN A 501 -45.04 -9.45 -35.64
CA ASN A 501 -45.05 -8.02 -36.03
C ASN A 501 -46.43 -7.39 -36.18
N TYR A 502 -47.50 -8.13 -35.96
CA TYR A 502 -48.83 -7.68 -36.34
C TYR A 502 -49.75 -7.53 -35.14
N PRO A 503 -50.52 -6.43 -35.04
CA PRO A 503 -51.61 -6.35 -34.09
C PRO A 503 -52.60 -7.49 -34.35
N TYR A 504 -53.11 -8.08 -33.26
CA TYR A 504 -53.92 -9.30 -33.28
C TYR A 504 -55.20 -9.10 -34.11
N GLU A 505 -55.17 -9.56 -35.36
CA GLU A 505 -56.33 -9.90 -36.17
C GLU A 505 -56.36 -11.43 -36.38
N ASP A 506 -57.54 -12.01 -36.16
CA ASP A 506 -57.79 -13.44 -36.14
C ASP A 506 -57.48 -14.12 -37.50
N ASN A 507 -56.93 -15.34 -37.41
CA ASN A 507 -57.02 -16.43 -38.39
C ASN A 507 -56.14 -16.45 -39.65
N GLU A 508 -54.86 -16.06 -39.58
CA GLU A 508 -53.86 -16.62 -40.53
C GLU A 508 -52.61 -17.08 -39.78
N LYS A 509 -51.97 -18.17 -40.24
CA LYS A 509 -50.69 -18.66 -39.73
C LYS A 509 -49.62 -17.61 -40.04
N LYS A 510 -49.41 -16.69 -39.10
CA LYS A 510 -48.41 -15.63 -39.19
C LYS A 510 -47.05 -16.19 -38.79
N ASP A 511 -46.00 -15.76 -39.48
CA ASP A 511 -44.63 -16.08 -39.11
C ASP A 511 -44.37 -15.55 -37.68
N THR A 512 -44.03 -16.48 -36.78
CA THR A 512 -43.65 -16.17 -35.40
C THR A 512 -42.16 -16.30 -35.25
N PHE A 513 -41.56 -15.46 -34.43
CA PHE A 513 -40.15 -15.52 -34.07
C PHE A 513 -39.97 -15.65 -32.56
N ASP A 514 -38.78 -16.04 -32.15
CA ASP A 514 -38.42 -16.12 -30.74
C ASP A 514 -38.29 -14.71 -30.15
N CYS A 515 -39.12 -14.41 -29.14
CA CYS A 515 -39.19 -13.09 -28.54
C CYS A 515 -37.89 -12.73 -27.80
N HIS A 516 -37.23 -13.71 -27.18
CA HIS A 516 -35.98 -13.49 -26.47
C HIS A 516 -34.87 -13.12 -27.45
N GLN A 517 -34.67 -13.90 -28.51
CA GLN A 517 -33.66 -13.64 -29.53
C GLN A 517 -33.81 -12.25 -30.15
N HIS A 518 -35.05 -11.87 -30.47
CA HIS A 518 -35.33 -10.56 -31.06
C HIS A 518 -35.02 -9.39 -30.10
N ILE A 519 -35.33 -9.55 -28.81
CA ILE A 519 -34.93 -8.56 -27.80
C ILE A 519 -33.41 -8.48 -27.66
N ILE A 520 -32.69 -9.60 -27.69
CA ILE A 520 -31.23 -9.58 -27.64
C ILE A 520 -30.65 -8.83 -28.85
N GLU A 521 -31.17 -9.05 -30.06
CA GLU A 521 -30.76 -8.32 -31.27
C GLU A 521 -30.97 -6.80 -31.14
N PHE A 522 -32.12 -6.39 -30.59
CA PHE A 522 -32.40 -5.00 -30.24
C PHE A 522 -31.40 -4.45 -29.22
N LEU A 523 -31.08 -5.22 -28.17
CA LEU A 523 -30.12 -4.82 -27.14
C LEU A 523 -28.68 -4.75 -27.67
N GLU A 524 -28.32 -5.57 -28.65
CA GLU A 524 -27.02 -5.56 -29.33
C GLU A 524 -26.91 -4.50 -30.44
N GLY A 525 -28.03 -3.98 -30.94
CA GLY A 525 -28.05 -2.98 -32.02
C GLY A 525 -27.77 -3.56 -33.40
N LYS A 526 -27.97 -4.88 -33.60
CA LYS A 526 -27.84 -5.53 -34.91
C LYS A 526 -29.16 -5.36 -35.67
N GLU A 527 -29.14 -4.68 -36.81
CA GLU A 527 -30.33 -4.56 -37.67
C GLU A 527 -30.63 -5.88 -38.39
N VAL A 528 -31.89 -6.29 -38.40
CA VAL A 528 -32.46 -7.15 -39.44
C VAL A 528 -32.71 -6.26 -40.65
N SER A 529 -32.11 -6.65 -41.78
CA SER A 529 -32.12 -5.94 -43.06
C SER A 529 -33.51 -5.45 -43.49
N GLU A 530 -33.66 -4.14 -43.71
CA GLU A 530 -34.14 -3.55 -44.98
C GLU A 530 -34.00 -2.01 -45.00
N GLU A 531 -33.22 -1.54 -45.97
CA GLU A 531 -33.15 -0.22 -46.60
C GLU A 531 -33.04 1.07 -45.77
N LYS A 532 -31.78 1.57 -45.74
CA LYS A 532 -31.34 2.98 -45.75
C LYS A 532 -32.20 3.97 -44.95
N LYS A 533 -31.77 4.27 -43.72
CA LYS A 533 -32.03 5.58 -43.10
C LYS A 533 -30.78 6.15 -42.45
N SER A 534 -30.62 7.46 -42.59
CA SER A 534 -29.44 8.28 -42.29
C SER A 534 -29.06 8.32 -40.80
N GLU A 535 -27.82 8.74 -40.53
CA GLU A 535 -27.17 8.95 -39.21
C GLU A 535 -28.01 9.73 -38.17
N GLN A 536 -29.11 10.38 -38.56
CA GLN A 536 -30.05 11.02 -37.62
C GLN A 536 -31.02 10.05 -36.92
N GLN A 537 -31.14 8.79 -37.37
CA GLN A 537 -32.07 7.82 -36.76
C GLN A 537 -31.47 6.94 -35.67
N GLU A 538 -30.14 6.88 -35.53
CA GLU A 538 -29.47 6.09 -34.50
C GLU A 538 -29.84 6.55 -33.07
N HIS A 539 -30.10 7.84 -32.89
CA HIS A 539 -30.51 8.41 -31.60
C HIS A 539 -31.97 8.12 -31.19
N LYS A 540 -32.82 7.64 -32.11
CA LYS A 540 -34.26 7.40 -31.83
C LYS A 540 -34.54 6.02 -31.22
N ARG A 541 -33.57 5.10 -31.22
CA ARG A 541 -33.81 3.70 -30.88
C ARG A 541 -33.60 3.39 -29.40
N LYS A 542 -34.57 3.75 -28.54
CA LYS A 542 -34.46 3.50 -27.08
C LYS A 542 -35.55 2.63 -26.45
N VAL A 543 -36.68 2.37 -27.12
CA VAL A 543 -37.83 1.67 -26.52
C VAL A 543 -38.33 0.52 -27.41
N MET A 544 -38.55 -0.64 -26.80
CA MET A 544 -39.25 -1.79 -27.37
C MET A 544 -40.49 -2.14 -26.53
N ILE A 545 -41.59 -2.51 -27.20
CA ILE A 545 -42.85 -2.85 -26.53
C ILE A 545 -43.27 -4.29 -26.83
N VAL A 546 -43.57 -5.03 -25.76
CA VAL A 546 -44.08 -6.40 -25.81
C VAL A 546 -45.55 -6.40 -25.37
N GLN A 547 -46.45 -6.55 -26.33
CA GLN A 547 -47.90 -6.63 -26.08
C GLN A 547 -48.37 -8.08 -26.03
N GLY A 548 -49.47 -8.39 -25.34
CA GLY A 548 -50.07 -9.72 -25.43
C GLY A 548 -51.29 -9.90 -24.53
N LYS A 549 -52.04 -10.98 -24.71
CA LYS A 549 -53.22 -11.29 -23.87
C LYS A 549 -52.83 -11.47 -22.40
N SER A 550 -53.80 -11.28 -21.50
CA SER A 550 -53.60 -11.64 -20.08
C SER A 550 -53.22 -13.12 -19.96
N GLY A 551 -52.28 -13.45 -19.07
CA GLY A 551 -51.79 -14.82 -18.89
C GLY A 551 -50.82 -15.31 -19.99
N SER A 552 -50.44 -14.47 -20.97
CA SER A 552 -49.51 -14.88 -22.04
C SER A 552 -48.04 -15.04 -21.61
N GLY A 553 -47.73 -14.97 -20.31
CA GLY A 553 -46.38 -15.18 -19.79
C GLY A 553 -45.41 -13.99 -19.88
N LYS A 554 -45.88 -12.77 -20.18
CA LYS A 554 -45.02 -11.56 -20.32
C LYS A 554 -44.16 -11.27 -19.09
N SER A 555 -44.74 -11.29 -17.89
CA SER A 555 -44.01 -11.02 -16.64
C SER A 555 -42.93 -12.07 -16.35
N ILE A 556 -43.24 -13.34 -16.61
CA ILE A 556 -42.26 -14.44 -16.46
C ILE A 556 -41.14 -14.27 -17.49
N PHE A 557 -41.48 -13.92 -18.73
CA PHE A 557 -40.50 -13.58 -19.77
C PHE A 557 -39.58 -12.43 -19.33
N CYS A 558 -40.10 -11.36 -18.75
CA CYS A 558 -39.28 -10.24 -18.26
C CYS A 558 -38.30 -10.66 -17.17
N ARG A 559 -38.70 -11.55 -16.26
CA ARG A 559 -37.83 -12.09 -15.22
C ARG A 559 -36.79 -13.04 -15.78
N HIS A 560 -37.16 -13.87 -16.75
CA HIS A 560 -36.22 -14.73 -17.47
C HIS A 560 -35.20 -13.91 -18.26
N LEU A 561 -35.64 -12.82 -18.90
CA LEU A 561 -34.75 -11.88 -19.57
C LEU A 561 -33.79 -11.20 -18.59
N GLU A 562 -34.28 -10.71 -17.45
CA GLU A 562 -33.45 -10.14 -16.38
C GLU A 562 -32.37 -11.15 -15.94
N GLU A 563 -32.75 -12.42 -15.74
CA GLU A 563 -31.82 -13.49 -15.39
C GLU A 563 -30.76 -13.75 -16.46
N THR A 564 -31.17 -13.88 -17.72
CA THR A 564 -30.24 -14.11 -18.83
C THR A 564 -29.26 -12.95 -19.00
N LEU A 565 -29.73 -11.71 -18.88
CA LEU A 565 -28.86 -10.53 -18.94
C LEU A 565 -27.86 -10.50 -17.78
N TRP A 566 -28.28 -10.85 -16.55
CA TRP A 566 -27.37 -10.95 -15.41
C TRP A 566 -26.36 -12.10 -15.52
N ASN A 567 -26.77 -13.26 -16.05
CA ASN A 567 -25.87 -14.40 -16.26
C ASN A 567 -24.79 -14.09 -17.31
N ASN A 568 -25.11 -13.24 -18.28
CA ASN A 568 -24.19 -12.79 -19.31
C ASN A 568 -23.40 -11.52 -18.91
N TYR A 569 -23.78 -10.87 -17.80
CA TYR A 569 -23.16 -9.64 -17.33
C TYR A 569 -21.72 -9.91 -16.88
N LYS A 570 -20.77 -9.38 -17.64
CA LYS A 570 -19.38 -9.30 -17.22
C LYS A 570 -19.24 -7.98 -16.46
N ASN A 571 -18.53 -8.01 -15.33
CA ASN A 571 -18.23 -6.82 -14.50
C ASN A 571 -17.32 -5.82 -15.24
N ASP A 572 -17.82 -5.28 -16.34
CA ASP A 572 -17.22 -4.33 -17.28
C ASP A 572 -18.13 -3.10 -17.28
N SER A 573 -17.55 -1.93 -17.04
CA SER A 573 -18.24 -0.65 -16.99
C SER A 573 -19.05 -0.32 -18.25
N LYS A 574 -18.75 -0.95 -19.38
CA LYS A 574 -19.44 -0.74 -20.67
C LYS A 574 -20.68 -1.59 -20.86
N GLN A 575 -20.86 -2.66 -20.08
CA GLN A 575 -22.03 -3.52 -20.24
C GLN A 575 -23.26 -2.89 -19.61
N PRO A 576 -24.42 -2.90 -20.31
CA PRO A 576 -25.65 -2.38 -19.75
C PRO A 576 -26.10 -3.15 -18.51
N ILE A 577 -26.43 -2.44 -17.43
CA ILE A 577 -26.96 -3.04 -16.21
C ILE A 577 -28.46 -3.29 -16.37
N PRO A 578 -28.94 -4.55 -16.27
CA PRO A 578 -30.37 -4.84 -16.34
C PRO A 578 -31.06 -4.51 -15.01
N VAL A 579 -32.21 -3.84 -15.09
CA VAL A 579 -33.05 -3.50 -13.93
C VAL A 579 -34.51 -3.79 -14.25
N TYR A 580 -35.08 -4.77 -13.57
CA TYR A 580 -36.51 -5.04 -13.62
C TYR A 580 -37.31 -4.05 -12.76
N ILE A 581 -38.40 -3.53 -13.33
CA ILE A 581 -39.29 -2.56 -12.69
C ILE A 581 -40.72 -3.03 -12.89
N SER A 582 -41.40 -3.38 -11.80
CA SER A 582 -42.84 -3.65 -11.84
C SER A 582 -43.61 -2.34 -11.70
N PHE A 583 -44.31 -1.94 -12.77
CA PHE A 583 -45.18 -0.76 -12.73
C PHE A 583 -46.21 -0.84 -11.60
N PRO A 584 -46.95 -1.95 -11.39
CA PRO A 584 -47.93 -2.06 -10.31
C PRO A 584 -47.35 -1.80 -8.91
N LYS A 585 -46.10 -2.23 -8.67
CA LYS A 585 -45.45 -2.09 -7.35
C LYS A 585 -44.98 -0.66 -7.07
N ILE A 586 -44.50 0.05 -8.10
CA ILE A 586 -43.72 1.30 -7.91
C ILE A 586 -44.48 2.54 -8.36
N TYR A 587 -45.44 2.42 -9.27
CA TYR A 587 -46.09 3.59 -9.88
C TYR A 587 -46.89 4.43 -8.88
N ASN A 588 -46.64 5.73 -8.90
CA ASN A 588 -47.36 6.73 -8.11
C ASN A 588 -47.64 7.98 -8.95
N ILE A 589 -48.92 8.32 -9.11
CA ILE A 589 -49.41 9.45 -9.91
C ILE A 589 -48.81 10.81 -9.49
N LYS A 590 -48.41 10.96 -8.23
CA LYS A 590 -47.84 12.22 -7.72
C LYS A 590 -46.37 12.41 -8.12
N ASN A 591 -45.64 11.33 -8.42
CA ASN A 591 -44.18 11.32 -8.59
C ASN A 591 -43.74 10.50 -9.82
N GLU A 592 -44.48 10.57 -10.92
CA GLU A 592 -44.25 9.77 -12.13
C GLU A 592 -42.84 9.97 -12.72
N LYS A 593 -42.34 11.20 -12.63
CA LYS A 593 -41.02 11.63 -13.12
C LYS A 593 -39.85 10.91 -12.43
N ASP A 594 -40.09 10.36 -11.25
CA ASP A 594 -39.07 9.72 -10.41
C ASP A 594 -39.24 8.19 -10.36
N ILE A 595 -39.96 7.58 -11.31
CA ILE A 595 -40.26 6.13 -11.26
C ILE A 595 -38.99 5.26 -11.19
N ILE A 596 -37.95 5.59 -11.96
CA ILE A 596 -36.66 4.88 -11.92
C ILE A 596 -35.98 5.09 -10.57
N LEU A 597 -36.02 6.32 -10.03
CA LEU A 597 -35.43 6.61 -8.72
C LEU A 597 -36.16 5.82 -7.61
N GLN A 598 -37.49 5.76 -7.64
CA GLN A 598 -38.28 4.97 -6.70
C GLN A 598 -37.96 3.47 -6.81
N ALA A 599 -37.81 2.96 -8.03
CA ALA A 599 -37.45 1.56 -8.29
C ALA A 599 -36.07 1.18 -7.75
N LEU A 600 -35.11 2.10 -7.77
CA LEU A 600 -33.79 1.89 -7.20
C LEU A 600 -33.77 2.13 -5.69
N GLN A 601 -34.56 3.08 -5.18
CA GLN A 601 -34.68 3.37 -3.75
C GLN A 601 -35.30 2.21 -2.97
N SER A 602 -36.29 1.52 -3.56
CA SER A 602 -36.86 0.30 -2.97
C SER A 602 -35.84 -0.82 -2.83
N ARG A 603 -34.72 -0.76 -3.57
CA ARG A 603 -33.57 -1.66 -3.50
C ARG A 603 -32.45 -1.13 -2.59
N HIS A 604 -32.76 -0.22 -1.68
CA HIS A 604 -31.83 0.42 -0.73
C HIS A 604 -30.67 1.22 -1.36
N ILE A 605 -30.84 1.67 -2.60
CA ILE A 605 -29.85 2.52 -3.26
C ILE A 605 -30.13 4.00 -2.91
N SER A 606 -29.09 4.73 -2.49
CA SER A 606 -29.20 6.15 -2.14
C SER A 606 -29.35 7.04 -3.38
N LYS A 607 -30.03 8.18 -3.23
CA LYS A 607 -30.23 9.14 -4.33
C LYS A 607 -28.90 9.72 -4.83
N GLU A 608 -27.95 9.87 -3.91
CA GLU A 608 -26.59 10.33 -4.16
C GLU A 608 -25.86 9.38 -5.14
N SER A 609 -25.99 8.07 -4.92
CA SER A 609 -25.40 7.04 -5.79
C SER A 609 -26.01 7.05 -7.18
N MET A 610 -27.33 7.26 -7.26
CA MET A 610 -28.06 7.33 -8.55
C MET A 610 -27.60 8.49 -9.42
N ASN A 611 -27.30 9.65 -8.81
CA ASN A 611 -26.78 10.79 -9.56
C ASN A 611 -25.38 10.50 -10.13
N ALA A 612 -24.55 9.75 -9.41
CA ALA A 612 -23.19 9.40 -9.86
C ALA A 612 -23.17 8.41 -11.05
N ILE A 613 -24.18 7.53 -11.15
CA ILE A 613 -24.25 6.47 -12.17
C ILE A 613 -25.06 6.88 -13.42
N ARG A 614 -26.03 7.78 -13.29
CA ARG A 614 -27.05 8.09 -14.32
C ARG A 614 -26.48 8.32 -15.72
N GLU A 615 -25.38 9.06 -15.81
CA GLU A 615 -24.75 9.42 -17.09
C GLU A 615 -23.59 8.50 -17.48
N ARG A 616 -23.03 7.76 -16.51
CA ARG A 616 -21.81 6.95 -16.71
C ARG A 616 -22.09 5.52 -17.12
N VAL A 617 -23.24 4.99 -16.70
CA VAL A 617 -23.54 3.56 -16.81
C VAL A 617 -24.67 3.36 -17.82
N PRO A 618 -24.51 2.48 -18.82
CA PRO A 618 -25.63 2.07 -19.65
C PRO A 618 -26.57 1.15 -18.88
N PHE A 619 -27.87 1.25 -19.14
CA PHE A 619 -28.91 0.45 -18.48
C PHE A 619 -29.80 -0.29 -19.48
N VAL A 620 -30.40 -1.38 -19.02
CA VAL A 620 -31.57 -2.00 -19.66
C VAL A 620 -32.71 -1.99 -18.65
N PHE A 621 -33.71 -1.14 -18.87
CA PHE A 621 -34.90 -1.10 -18.04
C PHE A 621 -35.96 -2.06 -18.57
N ILE A 622 -36.30 -3.07 -17.78
CA ILE A 622 -37.35 -4.04 -18.09
C ILE A 622 -38.57 -3.66 -17.26
N MET A 623 -39.51 -2.92 -17.86
CA MET A 623 -40.65 -2.33 -17.18
C MET A 623 -41.92 -3.16 -17.46
N ASP A 624 -42.40 -3.87 -16.45
CA ASP A 624 -43.47 -4.86 -16.58
C ASP A 624 -44.83 -4.36 -16.05
N GLY A 625 -45.90 -4.63 -16.80
CA GLY A 625 -47.28 -4.44 -16.37
C GLY A 625 -47.82 -3.02 -16.55
N PHE A 626 -47.50 -2.34 -17.65
CA PHE A 626 -47.98 -0.97 -17.90
C PHE A 626 -49.51 -0.88 -17.98
N ASP A 627 -50.19 -1.93 -18.46
CA ASP A 627 -51.65 -1.99 -18.53
C ASP A 627 -52.34 -1.87 -17.17
N GLU A 628 -51.70 -2.34 -16.10
CA GLU A 628 -52.26 -2.34 -14.75
C GLU A 628 -52.29 -0.94 -14.12
N ILE A 629 -51.51 0.00 -14.66
CA ILE A 629 -51.45 1.39 -14.18
C ILE A 629 -52.16 2.35 -15.13
N PHE A 630 -52.63 1.89 -16.28
CA PHE A 630 -53.11 2.74 -17.37
C PHE A 630 -54.30 3.63 -16.97
N ASP A 631 -55.22 3.12 -16.15
CA ASP A 631 -56.36 3.89 -15.66
C ASP A 631 -55.92 5.12 -14.84
N LYS A 632 -54.88 4.96 -14.01
CA LYS A 632 -54.32 6.06 -13.21
C LYS A 632 -53.44 6.97 -14.07
N TYR A 633 -52.73 6.40 -15.04
CA TYR A 633 -51.88 7.11 -15.98
C TYR A 633 -52.68 8.04 -16.91
N SER A 634 -53.81 7.57 -17.42
CA SER A 634 -54.69 8.36 -18.31
C SER A 634 -55.41 9.51 -17.61
N GLN A 635 -55.56 9.45 -16.28
CA GLN A 635 -56.24 10.46 -15.45
C GLN A 635 -55.34 11.61 -14.97
N SER A 636 -54.03 11.60 -15.28
CA SER A 636 -53.14 12.67 -14.82
C SER A 636 -53.26 13.94 -15.66
N ASP A 637 -53.17 15.10 -15.04
CA ASP A 637 -53.10 16.42 -15.72
C ASP A 637 -51.70 16.74 -16.30
N ASN A 638 -50.87 15.73 -16.58
CA ASN A 638 -49.50 15.94 -17.01
C ASN A 638 -49.44 16.38 -18.49
N SER A 639 -48.72 17.45 -18.78
CA SER A 639 -48.61 18.03 -20.14
C SER A 639 -47.80 17.16 -21.12
N ASP A 640 -47.01 16.24 -20.58
CA ASP A 640 -46.14 15.35 -21.35
C ASP A 640 -46.96 14.15 -21.86
N LYS A 641 -47.28 14.16 -23.16
CA LYS A 641 -48.19 13.19 -23.80
C LYS A 641 -47.60 11.76 -23.86
N TYR A 642 -46.27 11.62 -23.92
CA TYR A 642 -45.60 10.34 -24.20
C TYR A 642 -44.93 9.73 -22.97
N PHE A 643 -45.10 8.42 -22.77
CA PHE A 643 -44.61 7.71 -21.58
C PHE A 643 -43.09 7.89 -21.35
N TYR A 644 -42.30 7.91 -22.43
CA TYR A 644 -40.84 8.01 -22.37
C TYR A 644 -40.37 9.34 -21.77
N ASP A 645 -41.00 10.44 -22.19
CA ASP A 645 -40.70 11.77 -21.68
C ASP A 645 -41.34 11.99 -20.30
N ARG A 646 -42.56 11.50 -20.10
CA ARG A 646 -43.31 11.61 -18.85
C ARG A 646 -42.62 10.94 -17.67
N PHE A 647 -41.98 9.79 -17.88
CA PHE A 647 -41.16 9.11 -16.88
C PHE A 647 -39.70 9.56 -16.86
N HIS A 648 -39.35 10.63 -17.61
CA HIS A 648 -37.99 11.16 -17.72
C HIS A 648 -36.93 10.10 -18.08
N LEU A 649 -37.28 9.14 -18.93
CA LEU A 649 -36.36 8.07 -19.33
C LEU A 649 -35.23 8.60 -20.21
N ASN A 650 -35.42 9.77 -20.83
CA ASN A 650 -34.40 10.51 -21.56
C ASN A 650 -33.20 10.95 -20.71
N GLN A 651 -33.37 11.05 -19.38
CA GLN A 651 -32.28 11.39 -18.45
C GLN A 651 -31.34 10.21 -18.18
N TRP A 652 -31.70 9.01 -18.64
CA TRP A 652 -30.93 7.79 -18.41
C TRP A 652 -30.34 7.29 -19.72
N ASN A 653 -29.08 6.85 -19.68
CA ASN A 653 -28.47 6.12 -20.80
C ASN A 653 -29.01 4.68 -20.81
N ALA A 654 -30.25 4.48 -21.27
CA ALA A 654 -30.94 3.21 -21.16
C ALA A 654 -31.64 2.77 -22.45
N LYS A 655 -31.61 1.47 -22.70
CA LYS A 655 -32.62 0.79 -23.54
C LYS A 655 -33.77 0.35 -22.65
N VAL A 656 -34.99 0.49 -23.13
CA VAL A 656 -36.22 0.27 -22.34
C VAL A 656 -37.06 -0.79 -23.04
N ILE A 657 -37.50 -1.78 -22.27
CA ILE A 657 -38.44 -2.82 -22.69
C ILE A 657 -39.68 -2.65 -21.84
N VAL A 658 -40.83 -2.46 -22.47
CA VAL A 658 -42.11 -2.25 -21.77
C VAL A 658 -43.07 -3.37 -22.12
N THR A 659 -43.75 -3.93 -21.13
CA THR A 659 -44.84 -4.89 -21.38
C THR A 659 -46.21 -4.29 -21.10
N CYS A 660 -47.20 -4.67 -21.90
CA CYS A 660 -48.61 -4.34 -21.64
C CYS A 660 -49.58 -5.33 -22.28
N ARG A 661 -50.86 -5.21 -21.94
CA ARG A 661 -51.93 -5.87 -22.69
C ARG A 661 -52.08 -5.26 -24.09
N SER A 662 -52.49 -6.11 -25.03
CA SER A 662 -52.87 -5.68 -26.38
C SER A 662 -53.90 -4.54 -26.33
N LYS A 663 -53.76 -3.55 -27.21
CA LYS A 663 -54.69 -2.43 -27.39
C LYS A 663 -54.73 -1.39 -26.25
N VAL A 664 -53.77 -1.41 -25.32
CA VAL A 664 -53.68 -0.40 -24.24
C VAL A 664 -53.01 0.89 -24.71
N LEU A 665 -52.08 0.81 -25.66
CA LEU A 665 -51.39 1.97 -26.23
C LEU A 665 -52.05 2.41 -27.54
N ASN A 666 -52.21 3.72 -27.72
CA ASN A 666 -52.83 4.31 -28.91
C ASN A 666 -51.80 4.59 -30.00
N ASP A 667 -52.27 4.78 -31.24
CA ASP A 667 -51.40 5.05 -32.40
C ASP A 667 -50.49 6.29 -32.24
N GLU A 668 -50.90 7.24 -31.40
CA GLU A 668 -50.13 8.44 -31.10
C GLU A 668 -48.95 8.17 -30.14
N ASP A 669 -49.00 7.13 -29.30
CA ASP A 669 -47.92 6.80 -28.36
C ASP A 669 -46.65 6.30 -29.07
N TYR A 670 -46.76 5.82 -30.32
CA TYR A 670 -45.70 5.18 -31.11
C TYR A 670 -44.57 6.09 -31.62
N ASN A 671 -44.64 7.40 -31.42
CA ASN A 671 -43.67 8.35 -32.01
C ASN A 671 -42.20 8.19 -31.54
N ASN A 672 -41.97 7.55 -30.39
CA ASN A 672 -40.63 7.24 -29.82
C ASN A 672 -40.37 5.72 -29.69
N ILE A 673 -41.24 4.89 -30.27
CA ILE A 673 -41.19 3.42 -30.18
C ILE A 673 -40.59 2.88 -31.47
N ILE A 674 -39.64 1.97 -31.33
CA ILE A 674 -38.94 1.36 -32.48
C ILE A 674 -39.80 0.26 -33.07
N ASP A 675 -40.34 -0.57 -32.18
CA ASP A 675 -40.81 -1.90 -32.51
C ASP A 675 -41.86 -2.34 -31.46
N VAL A 676 -42.99 -2.84 -31.97
CA VAL A 676 -44.13 -3.32 -31.18
C VAL A 676 -44.46 -4.73 -31.65
N PHE A 677 -44.35 -5.70 -30.74
CA PHE A 677 -44.61 -7.09 -31.07
C PHE A 677 -45.62 -7.72 -30.13
N MET A 678 -46.42 -8.63 -30.69
CA MET A 678 -47.42 -9.39 -29.94
C MET A 678 -46.84 -10.72 -29.49
N ALA A 679 -46.65 -10.87 -28.18
CA ALA A 679 -46.38 -12.12 -27.49
C ALA A 679 -47.55 -13.11 -27.67
N ILE A 680 -47.24 -14.26 -28.27
CA ILE A 680 -48.13 -15.39 -28.47
C ILE A 680 -47.66 -16.53 -27.58
N TYR A 681 -48.58 -17.03 -26.75
CA TYR A 681 -48.32 -18.23 -25.96
C TYR A 681 -48.25 -19.44 -26.88
N LYS A 682 -47.19 -20.25 -26.76
CA LYS A 682 -47.11 -21.53 -27.46
C LYS A 682 -48.03 -22.51 -26.74
N THR A 683 -49.23 -22.75 -27.27
CA THR A 683 -49.99 -23.94 -26.88
C THR A 683 -49.20 -25.15 -27.35
N THR A 684 -48.56 -25.85 -26.43
CA THR A 684 -48.23 -27.27 -26.63
C THR A 684 -49.55 -27.99 -26.90
N ASN A 685 -49.65 -28.59 -28.08
CA ASN A 685 -50.73 -29.54 -28.41
C ASN A 685 -50.82 -30.65 -27.37
#